data_AF-A0A286TF09-F1
#
_entry.id   AF-A0A286TF09-F1
#
_cell.length_a   1.000
_cell.length_b   1.000
_cell.length_c   1.000
_cell.angle_alpha   90.00
_cell.angle_beta   90.00
_cell.angle_gamma   90.00
#
_symmetry.space_group_name_H-M   'P 1'
#
loop_
_entity.id
_entity.type
_entity.pdbx_description
1 polymer ?
#
loop_
_entity_poly.entity_id
_entity_poly.type
_entity_poly.pdbx_seq_one_letter_code
_entity_poly.pdbx_strand_id
1 'polypeptide(L)'
;MDAGKKILLDLFTGSLRFAVPVYQRRYSWGETQCRQLWSDIVTAGRHPERTHFTGSVVWMQEGGIGPDGVSRCLLIDGQQRLTSVTLLLIALAEYARERPENLRFSADMLIDRGYLVDKYATGEGRYKLTLSSDDREVLHSMCDHVVAPDRPNQANIDSRLEANLDLFRSLVAAIDDVNTVWNGLQRLEVVSVTLDQGRDEPQLVFESMNSTGLDLETSDLVRNYMLMGCPMTEQNTLYVDYWLPMERVLGNLSFDAFLHDWMVVTLKKPVTKGRAMYTEFKRFAADSSMPRMERTHNLLENMLEYAGYYAAIKGIASAGSGDANVDRRLASIQTLDSTVTDPMLLYMFAAWKHERITRDGLLRMLADLESYLFRRMVCSVSSNGLNKLVPSLIAKLESAEDDPAETFAALLLTETAKATRMPTDKEFRQALLGENLYRPASRCKYLLAGLENHNHPKDPRSFDEYTVEHIMPQNAMAHAEWRDMLSDPGRFPLLVNSLGNLTLTAYNSELSDGTFEHKKNRAIGGYNSEYLSISAELHDATQWDEQAIARRGARLADLALQVWTSPTAGEQAMQTLRSRNLSQGEREQNAVDFADLCKRGILTAGDMLESRYAGVIATATVTEDRRIRLSNGEIFDSPSGAFRRARMLETGEDKQVNGWTVWKVADGGTLDELRQVSNNISLRRSFWNGLYKYAATRPDFVAVYGDPSGRKTNSDTWISFGVGSGFCHPDGALNIRDGYITVDLYFIDTFQYTKLYGMKDSVERMLSALGEATWDEPEADKKNRHLLVRHDVDFSDGMTEAYQWMTDGLLVMRSVYDLLV
;
A
#
# COMPACT_ATOMS: atom_id res chain seq x y z
N MET A 1 -24.18 -32.24 1.66
CA MET A 1 -24.08 -31.57 2.97
C MET A 1 -25.22 -32.01 3.90
N ASP A 2 -24.87 -32.51 5.09
CA ASP A 2 -25.79 -32.80 6.19
C ASP A 2 -25.44 -31.90 7.39
N ALA A 3 -26.44 -31.29 8.03
CA ALA A 3 -26.23 -30.35 9.13
C ALA A 3 -27.16 -30.67 10.29
N GLY A 4 -26.59 -30.86 11.48
CA GLY A 4 -27.34 -31.26 12.67
C GLY A 4 -26.79 -30.65 13.96
N LYS A 5 -27.70 -30.35 14.88
CA LYS A 5 -27.35 -29.92 16.23
C LYS A 5 -26.79 -31.10 17.03
N LYS A 6 -25.64 -30.94 17.67
CA LYS A 6 -24.99 -31.96 18.52
C LYS A 6 -24.40 -31.34 19.77
N ILE A 7 -24.25 -32.12 20.83
CA ILE A 7 -23.37 -31.75 21.94
C ILE A 7 -21.92 -31.85 21.43
N LEU A 8 -21.12 -30.82 21.69
CA LEU A 8 -19.73 -30.74 21.23
C LEU A 8 -18.92 -31.96 21.68
N LEU A 9 -19.13 -32.38 22.94
CA LEU A 9 -18.46 -33.52 23.52
C LEU A 9 -18.80 -34.85 22.81
N ASP A 10 -19.96 -34.96 22.17
CA ASP A 10 -20.34 -36.16 21.40
C ASP A 10 -19.46 -36.33 20.16
N LEU A 11 -18.93 -35.23 19.61
CA LEU A 11 -17.94 -35.30 18.52
C LEU A 11 -16.63 -35.93 19.03
N PHE A 12 -16.29 -35.72 20.30
CA PHE A 12 -15.13 -36.35 20.94
C PHE A 12 -15.35 -37.83 21.28
N THR A 13 -16.59 -38.33 21.29
CA THR A 13 -16.88 -39.76 21.53
C THR A 13 -16.84 -40.61 20.26
N GLY A 14 -16.70 -41.93 20.42
CA GLY A 14 -16.86 -42.90 19.32
C GLY A 14 -15.67 -43.02 18.36
N SER A 15 -15.94 -43.55 17.16
CA SER A 15 -14.95 -43.91 16.16
C SER A 15 -14.42 -42.75 15.30
N LEU A 16 -14.96 -41.54 15.45
CA LEU A 16 -14.46 -40.37 14.71
C LEU A 16 -13.06 -40.00 15.20
N ARG A 17 -12.16 -39.62 14.30
CA ARG A 17 -10.84 -39.03 14.60
C ARG A 17 -10.67 -37.80 13.72
N PHE A 18 -10.50 -36.63 14.33
CA PHE A 18 -10.38 -35.39 13.58
C PHE A 18 -8.93 -35.09 13.25
N ALA A 19 -8.66 -34.79 11.98
CA ALA A 19 -7.37 -34.31 11.52
C ALA A 19 -7.53 -32.89 10.99
N VAL A 20 -6.72 -31.96 11.49
CA VAL A 20 -6.64 -30.59 10.97
C VAL A 20 -5.73 -30.61 9.73
N PRO A 21 -6.25 -30.26 8.54
CA PRO A 21 -5.46 -30.19 7.32
C PRO A 21 -4.33 -29.15 7.41
N VAL A 22 -3.26 -29.38 6.65
CA VAL A 22 -2.10 -28.48 6.57
C VAL A 22 -2.41 -27.07 6.05
N TYR A 23 -3.50 -26.89 5.31
CA TYR A 23 -3.93 -25.58 4.82
C TYR A 23 -4.63 -24.72 5.88
N GLN A 24 -5.06 -25.30 7.01
CA GLN A 24 -5.61 -24.54 8.12
C GLN A 24 -4.51 -23.80 8.87
N ARG A 25 -4.84 -22.61 9.40
CA ARG A 25 -3.92 -21.86 10.24
C ARG A 25 -3.62 -22.62 11.54
N ARG A 26 -2.43 -22.39 12.10
CA ARG A 26 -2.03 -22.88 13.43
C ARG A 26 -3.01 -22.44 14.53
N TYR A 27 -2.89 -23.03 15.71
CA TYR A 27 -3.67 -22.59 16.85
C TYR A 27 -3.36 -21.11 17.21
N SER A 28 -4.40 -20.29 17.31
CA SER A 28 -4.31 -18.82 17.35
C SER A 28 -5.21 -18.16 18.40
N TRP A 29 -6.05 -18.92 19.10
CA TRP A 29 -6.77 -18.38 20.26
C TRP A 29 -5.78 -17.94 21.35
N GLY A 30 -5.99 -16.73 21.86
CA GLY A 30 -5.28 -16.21 23.02
C GLY A 30 -6.13 -16.32 24.29
N GLU A 31 -5.62 -15.74 25.37
CA GLU A 31 -6.24 -15.77 26.68
C GLU A 31 -7.70 -15.26 26.67
N THR A 32 -7.99 -14.18 25.94
CA THR A 32 -9.35 -13.59 25.86
C THR A 32 -10.36 -14.61 25.35
N GLN A 33 -10.04 -15.31 24.26
CA GLN A 33 -10.94 -16.31 23.68
C GLN A 33 -11.11 -17.52 24.61
N CYS A 34 -10.03 -18.00 25.24
CA CYS A 34 -10.09 -19.10 26.20
C CYS A 34 -10.91 -18.74 27.46
N ARG A 35 -10.78 -17.52 27.98
CA ARG A 35 -11.58 -17.02 29.10
C ARG A 35 -13.06 -16.89 28.74
N GLN A 36 -13.37 -16.48 27.52
CA GLN A 36 -14.76 -16.46 27.03
C GLN A 36 -15.33 -17.87 27.00
N LEU A 37 -14.65 -18.83 26.36
CA LEU A 37 -15.07 -20.24 26.34
C LEU A 37 -15.26 -20.79 27.76
N TRP A 38 -14.34 -20.49 28.67
CA TRP A 38 -14.44 -20.87 30.08
C TRP A 38 -15.70 -20.29 30.74
N SER A 39 -15.95 -18.99 30.57
CA SER A 39 -17.14 -18.32 31.11
C SER A 39 -18.43 -18.96 30.59
N ASP A 40 -18.47 -19.28 29.31
CA ASP A 40 -19.61 -19.93 28.67
C ASP A 40 -19.86 -21.35 29.23
N ILE A 41 -18.80 -22.13 29.42
CA ILE A 41 -18.84 -23.46 30.04
C ILE A 41 -19.34 -23.38 31.48
N VAL A 42 -18.77 -22.50 32.30
CA VAL A 42 -19.16 -22.34 33.71
C VAL A 42 -20.61 -21.89 33.81
N THR A 43 -21.05 -20.97 32.95
CA THR A 43 -22.43 -20.51 32.89
C THR A 43 -23.38 -21.66 32.54
N ALA A 44 -23.05 -22.47 31.52
CA ALA A 44 -23.84 -23.64 31.15
C ALA A 44 -23.89 -24.69 32.28
N GLY A 45 -22.80 -24.85 33.02
CA GLY A 45 -22.70 -25.78 34.14
C GLY A 45 -23.54 -25.40 35.36
N ARG A 46 -23.68 -24.09 35.62
CA ARG A 46 -24.51 -23.54 36.72
C ARG A 46 -26.00 -23.56 36.42
N HIS A 47 -26.39 -23.72 35.16
CA HIS A 47 -27.78 -23.70 34.70
C HIS A 47 -28.15 -25.01 33.98
N PRO A 48 -28.45 -26.10 34.72
CA PRO A 48 -28.72 -27.43 34.16
C PRO A 48 -30.00 -27.52 33.29
N GLU A 49 -30.77 -26.47 33.19
CA GLU A 49 -31.92 -26.36 32.29
C GLU A 49 -31.55 -25.75 30.93
N ARG A 50 -30.32 -25.23 30.78
CA ARG A 50 -29.85 -24.53 29.59
C ARG A 50 -28.73 -25.29 28.91
N THR A 51 -28.64 -25.05 27.60
CA THR A 51 -27.49 -25.40 26.76
C THR A 51 -26.87 -24.11 26.24
N HIS A 52 -25.58 -24.17 25.89
CA HIS A 52 -24.87 -23.02 25.36
C HIS A 52 -24.42 -23.31 23.93
N PHE A 53 -24.92 -22.53 22.98
CA PHE A 53 -24.49 -22.61 21.59
C PHE A 53 -23.11 -22.00 21.43
N THR A 54 -22.12 -22.83 21.09
CA THR A 54 -20.72 -22.39 20.97
C THR A 54 -20.27 -22.22 19.51
N GLY A 55 -21.13 -22.53 18.52
CA GLY A 55 -20.88 -22.27 17.09
C GLY A 55 -21.02 -23.51 16.19
N SER A 56 -20.37 -23.53 15.03
CA SER A 56 -20.36 -24.65 14.09
C SER A 56 -19.06 -25.46 14.13
N VAL A 57 -19.14 -26.73 13.76
CA VAL A 57 -17.98 -27.60 13.48
C VAL A 57 -18.24 -28.25 12.12
N VAL A 58 -17.33 -28.06 11.18
CA VAL A 58 -17.50 -28.57 9.81
C VAL A 58 -16.38 -29.50 9.47
N TRP A 59 -16.73 -30.67 8.96
CA TRP A 59 -15.78 -31.71 8.67
C TRP A 59 -16.23 -32.56 7.48
N MET A 60 -15.28 -33.26 6.90
CA MET A 60 -15.48 -34.19 5.80
C MET A 60 -14.92 -35.54 6.20
N GLN A 61 -15.63 -36.63 5.94
CA GLN A 61 -15.06 -37.96 6.13
C GLN A 61 -14.03 -38.24 5.04
N GLU A 62 -12.82 -38.64 5.44
CA GLU A 62 -11.78 -39.06 4.52
C GLU A 62 -11.99 -40.55 4.20
N GLY A 63 -12.57 -40.83 3.03
CA GLY A 63 -12.87 -42.19 2.60
C GLY A 63 -13.95 -42.87 3.46
N GLY A 64 -13.83 -44.18 3.65
CA GLY A 64 -14.77 -45.01 4.40
C GLY A 64 -14.44 -45.13 5.90
N ILE A 65 -15.08 -46.09 6.57
CA ILE A 65 -14.64 -46.55 7.89
C ILE A 65 -13.41 -47.43 7.66
N GLY A 66 -12.30 -47.13 8.34
CA GLY A 66 -11.07 -47.91 8.26
C GLY A 66 -11.25 -49.35 8.75
N PRO A 67 -10.33 -50.28 8.42
CA PRO A 67 -10.37 -51.66 8.92
C PRO A 67 -10.32 -51.78 10.44
N ASP A 68 -9.82 -50.74 11.11
CA ASP A 68 -9.75 -50.53 12.56
C ASP A 68 -11.08 -50.02 13.15
N GLY A 69 -12.13 -49.85 12.34
CA GLY A 69 -13.42 -49.32 12.76
C GLY A 69 -13.42 -47.80 12.97
N VAL A 70 -12.34 -47.11 12.59
CA VAL A 70 -12.13 -45.67 12.81
C VAL A 70 -12.52 -44.89 11.55
N SER A 71 -13.26 -43.79 11.74
CA SER A 71 -13.55 -42.82 10.68
C SER A 71 -12.63 -41.63 10.81
N ARG A 72 -11.73 -41.46 9.85
CA ARG A 72 -10.90 -40.25 9.76
C ARG A 72 -11.73 -39.10 9.20
N CYS A 73 -11.71 -37.97 9.89
CA CYS A 73 -12.51 -36.81 9.59
C CYS A 73 -11.60 -35.60 9.41
N LEU A 74 -11.54 -35.07 8.20
CA LEU A 74 -10.84 -33.84 7.91
C LEU A 74 -11.65 -32.66 8.47
N LEU A 75 -11.06 -31.90 9.39
CA LEU A 75 -11.70 -30.75 10.01
C LEU A 75 -11.55 -29.52 9.13
N ILE A 76 -12.65 -29.02 8.59
CA ILE A 76 -12.71 -27.85 7.71
C ILE A 76 -12.87 -26.57 8.53
N ASP A 77 -13.72 -26.58 9.56
CA ASP A 77 -13.95 -25.44 10.45
C ASP A 77 -14.23 -25.91 11.89
N GLY A 78 -13.96 -25.05 12.87
CA GLY A 78 -14.10 -25.33 14.30
C GLY A 78 -12.81 -25.78 14.99
N GLN A 79 -11.67 -25.76 14.28
CA GLN A 79 -10.37 -26.19 14.81
C GLN A 79 -9.98 -25.54 16.13
N GLN A 80 -10.06 -24.20 16.22
CA GLN A 80 -9.63 -23.47 17.42
C GLN A 80 -10.44 -23.86 18.66
N ARG A 81 -11.74 -24.12 18.47
CA ARG A 81 -12.66 -24.53 19.54
C ARG A 81 -12.38 -25.97 19.99
N LEU A 82 -12.27 -26.91 19.05
CA LEU A 82 -11.97 -28.30 19.39
C LEU A 82 -10.63 -28.41 20.10
N THR A 83 -9.59 -27.72 19.62
CA THR A 83 -8.28 -27.68 20.31
C THR A 83 -8.40 -27.16 21.73
N SER A 84 -9.09 -26.04 21.95
CA SER A 84 -9.24 -25.45 23.30
C SER A 84 -10.02 -26.35 24.26
N VAL A 85 -11.04 -27.07 23.76
CA VAL A 85 -11.77 -28.07 24.56
C VAL A 85 -10.89 -29.28 24.86
N THR A 86 -10.05 -29.74 23.93
CA THR A 86 -9.04 -30.77 24.19
C THR A 86 -8.09 -30.35 25.31
N LEU A 87 -7.56 -29.11 25.28
CA LEU A 87 -6.68 -28.59 26.33
C LEU A 87 -7.39 -28.53 27.70
N LEU A 88 -8.66 -28.11 27.73
CA LEU A 88 -9.45 -28.13 28.97
C LEU A 88 -9.70 -29.56 29.49
N LEU A 89 -9.95 -30.52 28.61
CA LEU A 89 -10.11 -31.93 28.99
C LEU A 89 -8.81 -32.51 29.56
N ILE A 90 -7.65 -32.11 29.04
CA ILE A 90 -6.33 -32.45 29.59
C ILE A 90 -6.20 -31.89 31.01
N ALA A 91 -6.47 -30.59 31.22
CA ALA A 91 -6.41 -29.96 32.53
C ALA A 91 -7.36 -30.61 33.55
N LEU A 92 -8.57 -31.00 33.12
CA LEU A 92 -9.52 -31.73 33.97
C LEU A 92 -9.02 -33.15 34.33
N ALA A 93 -8.40 -33.87 33.38
CA ALA A 93 -7.84 -35.19 33.64
C ALA A 93 -6.67 -35.13 34.63
N GLU A 94 -5.80 -34.13 34.50
CA GLU A 94 -4.70 -33.88 35.45
C GLU A 94 -5.25 -33.55 36.84
N TYR A 95 -6.20 -32.61 36.93
CA TYR A 95 -6.83 -32.24 38.20
C TYR A 95 -7.50 -33.43 38.89
N ALA A 96 -8.26 -34.24 38.13
CA ALA A 96 -8.97 -35.39 38.68
C ALA A 96 -8.02 -36.51 39.18
N ARG A 97 -6.80 -36.58 38.66
CA ARG A 97 -5.78 -37.51 39.13
C ARG A 97 -5.16 -37.05 40.46
N GLU A 98 -4.93 -35.75 40.61
CA GLU A 98 -4.38 -35.18 41.85
C GLU A 98 -5.42 -35.08 42.97
N ARG A 99 -6.68 -34.77 42.61
CA ARG A 99 -7.78 -34.49 43.54
C ARG A 99 -9.05 -35.25 43.14
N PRO A 100 -9.09 -36.59 43.29
CA PRO A 100 -10.23 -37.40 42.83
C PRO A 100 -11.50 -37.25 43.69
N GLU A 101 -11.39 -36.67 44.88
CA GLU A 101 -12.50 -36.60 45.84
C GLU A 101 -13.65 -35.72 45.34
N ASN A 102 -14.89 -36.18 45.52
CA ASN A 102 -16.13 -35.46 45.18
C ASN A 102 -16.29 -35.06 43.71
N LEU A 103 -15.55 -35.69 42.78
CA LEU A 103 -15.71 -35.48 41.34
C LEU A 103 -16.72 -36.45 40.72
N ARG A 104 -17.51 -35.96 39.75
CA ARG A 104 -18.45 -36.73 38.92
C ARG A 104 -17.80 -37.38 37.70
N PHE A 105 -16.49 -37.19 37.54
CA PHE A 105 -15.67 -37.72 36.46
C PHE A 105 -14.31 -38.12 37.02
N SER A 106 -13.55 -38.92 36.29
CA SER A 106 -12.19 -39.32 36.63
C SER A 106 -11.28 -39.24 35.41
N ALA A 107 -9.96 -39.20 35.63
CA ALA A 107 -8.98 -39.25 34.54
C ALA A 107 -9.19 -40.51 33.67
N ASP A 108 -9.38 -41.68 34.29
CA ASP A 108 -9.63 -42.93 33.56
C ASP A 108 -10.92 -42.88 32.74
N MET A 109 -12.00 -42.32 33.30
CA MET A 109 -13.25 -42.13 32.55
C MET A 109 -13.04 -41.27 31.30
N LEU A 110 -12.24 -40.20 31.40
CA LEU A 110 -12.01 -39.31 30.27
C LEU A 110 -11.20 -40.00 29.15
N ILE A 111 -10.22 -40.81 29.53
CA ILE A 111 -9.39 -41.54 28.57
C ILE A 111 -10.14 -42.73 27.98
N ASP A 112 -10.84 -43.52 28.80
CA ASP A 112 -11.53 -44.74 28.36
C ASP A 112 -12.74 -44.44 27.47
N ARG A 113 -13.34 -43.25 27.61
CA ARG A 113 -14.35 -42.74 26.67
C ARG A 113 -13.78 -42.23 25.34
N GLY A 114 -12.46 -42.21 25.21
CA GLY A 114 -11.76 -41.81 23.99
C GLY A 114 -11.78 -40.31 23.72
N TYR A 115 -11.98 -39.46 24.74
CA TYR A 115 -12.04 -38.00 24.53
C TYR A 115 -10.70 -37.40 24.09
N LEU A 116 -9.59 -38.01 24.49
CA LEU A 116 -8.23 -37.55 24.18
C LEU A 116 -7.50 -38.55 23.30
N VAL A 117 -7.44 -39.81 23.74
CA VAL A 117 -6.74 -40.89 23.05
C VAL A 117 -7.51 -42.20 23.11
N ASP A 118 -7.20 -43.10 22.19
CA ASP A 118 -7.53 -44.51 22.24
C ASP A 118 -6.31 -45.30 22.75
N LYS A 119 -6.43 -45.89 23.95
CA LYS A 119 -5.34 -46.62 24.59
C LYS A 119 -4.85 -47.82 23.77
N TYR A 120 -5.69 -48.40 22.91
CA TYR A 120 -5.40 -49.62 22.17
C TYR A 120 -4.90 -49.35 20.74
N ALA A 121 -5.07 -48.14 20.23
CA ALA A 121 -4.60 -47.74 18.90
C ALA A 121 -3.15 -47.23 18.94
N THR A 122 -2.48 -47.36 17.79
CA THR A 122 -1.11 -46.88 17.55
C THR A 122 -1.07 -45.89 16.39
N GLY A 123 0.01 -45.11 16.29
CA GLY A 123 0.15 -44.08 15.25
C GLY A 123 -0.88 -42.94 15.40
N GLU A 124 -1.21 -42.28 14.30
CA GLU A 124 -2.14 -41.13 14.32
C GLU A 124 -3.58 -41.49 14.70
N GLY A 125 -4.01 -42.75 14.48
CA GLY A 125 -5.34 -43.24 14.86
C GLY A 125 -5.59 -43.26 16.38
N ARG A 126 -4.52 -43.13 17.16
CA ARG A 126 -4.55 -43.01 18.63
C ARG A 126 -5.21 -41.72 19.10
N TYR A 127 -4.97 -40.60 18.44
CA TYR A 127 -5.34 -39.28 18.97
C TYR A 127 -6.71 -38.84 18.47
N LYS A 128 -7.55 -38.32 19.36
CA LYS A 128 -8.90 -37.87 18.98
C LYS A 128 -8.86 -36.66 18.03
N LEU A 129 -7.88 -35.79 18.24
CA LEU A 129 -7.59 -34.62 17.44
C LEU A 129 -6.10 -34.61 17.07
N THR A 130 -5.81 -34.58 15.78
CA THR A 130 -4.46 -34.44 15.22
C THR A 130 -4.34 -33.05 14.61
N LEU A 131 -3.45 -32.21 15.12
CA LEU A 131 -3.18 -30.88 14.57
C LEU A 131 -2.24 -30.94 13.36
N SER A 132 -2.14 -29.84 12.63
CA SER A 132 -1.16 -29.65 11.56
C SER A 132 0.18 -29.16 12.11
N SER A 133 1.25 -29.39 11.34
CA SER A 133 2.59 -28.80 11.57
C SER A 133 3.16 -29.05 12.99
N ASP A 134 3.94 -28.12 13.53
CA ASP A 134 4.64 -28.26 14.83
C ASP A 134 3.67 -28.45 16.02
N ASP A 135 2.43 -27.94 15.92
CA ASP A 135 1.39 -28.09 16.95
C ASP A 135 0.98 -29.56 17.15
N ARG A 136 1.21 -30.42 16.15
CA ARG A 136 0.90 -31.86 16.20
C ARG A 136 1.69 -32.57 17.30
N GLU A 137 3.01 -32.41 17.29
CA GLU A 137 3.90 -33.09 18.24
C GLU A 137 3.65 -32.59 19.67
N VAL A 138 3.42 -31.27 19.83
CA VAL A 138 3.09 -30.65 21.11
C VAL A 138 1.78 -31.23 21.69
N LEU A 139 0.69 -31.25 20.91
CA LEU A 139 -0.59 -31.79 21.41
C LEU A 139 -0.50 -33.29 21.69
N HIS A 140 0.20 -34.06 20.84
CA HIS A 140 0.43 -35.48 21.08
C HIS A 140 1.17 -35.72 22.40
N SER A 141 2.22 -34.95 22.68
CA SER A 141 2.99 -35.04 23.94
C SER A 141 2.11 -34.76 25.15
N MET A 142 1.27 -33.72 25.10
CA MET A 142 0.31 -33.40 26.17
C MET A 142 -0.70 -34.53 26.41
N CYS A 143 -1.28 -35.09 25.32
CA CYS A 143 -2.21 -36.21 25.41
C CYS A 143 -1.56 -37.48 25.98
N ASP A 144 -0.34 -37.80 25.56
CA ASP A 144 0.39 -38.97 26.06
C ASP A 144 0.82 -38.81 27.52
N HIS A 145 1.17 -37.60 27.95
CA HIS A 145 1.47 -37.28 29.36
C HIS A 145 0.25 -37.54 30.26
N VAL A 146 -0.96 -37.25 29.78
CA VAL A 146 -2.19 -37.60 30.50
C VAL A 146 -2.33 -39.11 30.69
N VAL A 147 -1.86 -39.95 29.76
CA VAL A 147 -1.94 -41.42 29.89
C VAL A 147 -0.82 -41.98 30.76
N ALA A 148 0.39 -41.46 30.58
CA ALA A 148 1.62 -41.92 31.24
C ALA A 148 2.39 -40.72 31.81
N PRO A 149 2.11 -40.30 33.05
CA PRO A 149 2.70 -39.11 33.67
C PRO A 149 4.23 -39.16 33.80
N ASP A 150 4.80 -40.37 33.84
CA ASP A 150 6.23 -40.60 33.94
C ASP A 150 6.99 -40.32 32.63
N ARG A 151 6.29 -40.07 31.51
CA ARG A 151 6.92 -39.62 30.27
C ARG A 151 7.26 -38.14 30.35
N PRO A 152 8.51 -37.75 30.07
CA PRO A 152 8.88 -36.33 30.01
C PRO A 152 8.06 -35.65 28.91
N ASN A 153 7.35 -34.59 29.28
CA ASN A 153 6.73 -33.69 28.32
C ASN A 153 7.87 -33.04 27.52
N GLN A 154 7.96 -33.33 26.22
CA GLN A 154 8.93 -32.68 25.34
C GLN A 154 8.37 -31.29 25.00
N ALA A 155 8.50 -30.38 25.96
CA ALA A 155 7.96 -29.02 25.88
C ALA A 155 8.72 -28.20 24.83
N ASN A 156 7.96 -27.52 23.98
CA ASN A 156 8.49 -26.43 23.17
C ASN A 156 7.97 -25.15 23.84
N ILE A 157 8.84 -24.55 24.68
CA ILE A 157 8.54 -23.58 25.76
C ILE A 157 7.77 -22.32 25.30
N ASP A 158 7.59 -22.10 24.00
CA ASP A 158 6.94 -20.92 23.42
C ASP A 158 5.61 -21.21 22.68
N SER A 159 4.99 -22.39 22.84
CA SER A 159 3.72 -22.70 22.16
C SER A 159 2.50 -22.06 22.84
N ARG A 160 1.59 -21.47 22.03
CA ARG A 160 0.27 -21.02 22.50
C ARG A 160 -0.56 -22.14 23.13
N LEU A 161 -0.34 -23.38 22.71
CA LEU A 161 -1.00 -24.55 23.32
C LEU A 161 -0.62 -24.69 24.79
N GLU A 162 0.66 -24.51 25.12
CA GLU A 162 1.16 -24.61 26.49
C GLU A 162 0.61 -23.46 27.35
N ALA A 163 0.73 -22.22 26.87
CA ALA A 163 0.20 -21.05 27.57
C ALA A 163 -1.31 -21.17 27.88
N ASN A 164 -2.11 -21.67 26.93
CA ASN A 164 -3.54 -21.85 27.14
C ASN A 164 -3.87 -23.08 28.00
N LEU A 165 -3.06 -24.15 27.97
CA LEU A 165 -3.20 -25.27 28.89
C LEU A 165 -2.95 -24.82 30.34
N ASP A 166 -1.89 -24.03 30.56
CA ASP A 166 -1.58 -23.46 31.88
C ASP A 166 -2.67 -22.51 32.38
N LEU A 167 -3.24 -21.70 31.47
CA LEU A 167 -4.44 -20.92 31.78
C LEU A 167 -5.59 -21.83 32.25
N PHE A 168 -5.92 -22.90 31.52
CA PHE A 168 -7.00 -23.81 31.93
C PHE A 168 -6.71 -24.52 33.25
N ARG A 169 -5.47 -24.95 33.50
CA ARG A 169 -5.03 -25.50 34.80
C ARG A 169 -5.30 -24.50 35.93
N SER A 170 -4.90 -23.24 35.74
CA SER A 170 -5.13 -22.19 36.74
C SER A 170 -6.62 -21.94 37.01
N LEU A 171 -7.45 -21.94 35.95
CA LEU A 171 -8.89 -21.73 36.04
C LEU A 171 -9.60 -22.89 36.75
N VAL A 172 -9.22 -24.13 36.42
CA VAL A 172 -9.73 -25.35 37.07
C VAL A 172 -9.31 -25.42 38.54
N ALA A 173 -8.10 -25.00 38.87
CA ALA A 173 -7.64 -24.96 40.25
C ALA A 173 -8.33 -23.86 41.09
N ALA A 174 -8.77 -22.77 40.44
CA ALA A 174 -9.35 -21.61 41.11
C ALA A 174 -10.87 -21.66 41.29
N ILE A 175 -11.59 -22.54 40.59
CA ILE A 175 -13.05 -22.63 40.70
C ILE A 175 -13.49 -23.40 41.96
N ASP A 176 -14.54 -22.92 42.61
CA ASP A 176 -15.06 -23.52 43.86
C ASP A 176 -15.56 -24.97 43.67
N ASP A 177 -16.26 -25.25 42.56
CA ASP A 177 -16.76 -26.59 42.23
C ASP A 177 -16.42 -26.96 40.78
N VAL A 178 -15.42 -27.83 40.62
CA VAL A 178 -14.97 -28.32 39.30
C VAL A 178 -16.05 -29.13 38.58
N ASN A 179 -17.01 -29.73 39.29
CA ASN A 179 -18.13 -30.44 38.64
C ASN A 179 -18.99 -29.49 37.79
N THR A 180 -19.02 -28.20 38.13
CA THR A 180 -19.66 -27.18 37.30
C THR A 180 -19.06 -27.14 35.90
N VAL A 181 -17.73 -27.23 35.78
CA VAL A 181 -17.04 -27.24 34.48
C VAL A 181 -17.40 -28.49 33.68
N TRP A 182 -17.37 -29.66 34.33
CA TRP A 182 -17.73 -30.93 33.69
C TRP A 182 -19.20 -30.94 33.21
N ASN A 183 -20.13 -30.48 34.05
CA ASN A 183 -21.54 -30.34 33.67
C ASN A 183 -21.70 -29.38 32.48
N GLY A 184 -20.94 -28.29 32.45
CA GLY A 184 -20.95 -27.31 31.36
C GLY A 184 -20.47 -27.87 30.02
N LEU A 185 -19.38 -28.65 30.03
CA LEU A 185 -18.86 -29.31 28.81
C LEU A 185 -19.88 -30.25 28.15
N GLN A 186 -20.69 -30.93 28.95
CA GLN A 186 -21.77 -31.80 28.47
C GLN A 186 -22.97 -31.04 27.87
N ARG A 187 -22.94 -29.70 27.90
CA ARG A 187 -24.04 -28.81 27.50
C ARG A 187 -23.66 -27.80 26.44
N LEU A 188 -22.41 -27.86 25.96
CA LEU A 188 -21.99 -27.09 24.81
C LEU A 188 -22.61 -27.68 23.55
N GLU A 189 -23.41 -26.89 22.84
CA GLU A 189 -24.07 -27.27 21.61
C GLU A 189 -23.37 -26.64 20.41
N VAL A 190 -23.20 -27.45 19.36
CA VAL A 190 -22.70 -27.00 18.06
C VAL A 190 -23.61 -27.47 16.94
N VAL A 191 -23.56 -26.73 15.81
CA VAL A 191 -24.04 -27.23 14.54
C VAL A 191 -22.89 -28.02 13.89
N SER A 192 -23.03 -29.35 13.84
CA SER A 192 -22.12 -30.22 13.10
C SER A 192 -22.56 -30.27 11.65
N VAL A 193 -21.67 -29.89 10.74
CA VAL A 193 -21.91 -29.97 9.29
C VAL A 193 -20.95 -30.98 8.68
N THR A 194 -21.50 -31.98 8.01
CA THR A 194 -20.75 -33.01 7.28
C THR A 194 -20.80 -32.71 5.79
N LEU A 195 -19.63 -32.66 5.15
CA LEU A 195 -19.49 -32.46 3.72
C LEU A 195 -19.36 -33.79 2.97
N ASP A 196 -20.06 -33.88 1.84
CA ASP A 196 -20.02 -35.03 0.94
C ASP A 196 -18.83 -34.89 -0.03
N GLN A 197 -17.90 -35.85 0.02
CA GLN A 197 -16.72 -35.85 -0.85
C GLN A 197 -17.11 -35.87 -2.33
N GLY A 198 -16.60 -34.92 -3.12
CA GLY A 198 -16.85 -34.82 -4.56
C GLY A 198 -18.17 -34.19 -4.97
N ARG A 199 -19.09 -33.91 -4.02
CA ARG A 199 -20.34 -33.18 -4.28
C ARG A 199 -20.30 -31.76 -3.72
N ASP A 200 -19.84 -31.62 -2.47
CA ASP A 200 -19.73 -30.32 -1.82
C ASP A 200 -18.32 -29.76 -2.07
N GLU A 201 -18.21 -28.44 -2.30
CA GLU A 201 -16.92 -27.75 -2.42
C GLU A 201 -16.48 -27.22 -1.05
N PRO A 202 -15.52 -27.87 -0.36
CA PRO A 202 -15.18 -27.51 1.02
C PRO A 202 -14.63 -26.10 1.15
N GLN A 203 -13.98 -25.61 0.09
CA GLN A 203 -13.44 -24.27 0.00
C GLN A 203 -14.54 -23.20 0.09
N LEU A 204 -15.64 -23.35 -0.66
CA LEU A 204 -16.74 -22.39 -0.63
C LEU A 204 -17.47 -22.40 0.72
N VAL A 205 -17.65 -23.59 1.29
CA VAL A 205 -18.24 -23.74 2.63
C VAL A 205 -17.36 -23.04 3.68
N PHE A 206 -16.05 -23.28 3.64
CA PHE A 206 -15.09 -22.65 4.53
C PHE A 206 -15.10 -21.12 4.41
N GLU A 207 -15.07 -20.59 3.18
CA GLU A 207 -15.11 -19.14 2.94
C GLU A 207 -16.41 -18.49 3.45
N SER A 208 -17.56 -19.16 3.30
CA SER A 208 -18.85 -18.63 3.74
C SER A 208 -18.98 -18.56 5.26
N MET A 209 -18.49 -19.57 5.99
CA MET A 209 -18.62 -19.63 7.45
C MET A 209 -17.62 -18.73 8.18
N ASN A 210 -16.40 -18.59 7.65
CA ASN A 210 -15.39 -17.71 8.25
C ASN A 210 -15.74 -16.22 8.17
N SER A 211 -16.81 -15.83 7.48
CA SER A 211 -17.34 -14.46 7.53
C SER A 211 -17.91 -14.05 8.90
N THR A 212 -18.04 -15.01 9.84
CA THR A 212 -18.68 -14.79 11.16
C THR A 212 -17.79 -15.09 12.36
N GLY A 213 -16.53 -15.52 12.16
CA GLY A 213 -15.58 -15.92 13.21
C GLY A 213 -14.39 -14.97 13.41
N LEU A 214 -13.32 -15.43 14.05
CA LEU A 214 -12.04 -14.70 14.12
C LEU A 214 -11.46 -14.59 12.70
N ASP A 215 -11.37 -13.36 12.19
CA ASP A 215 -10.93 -13.08 10.83
C ASP A 215 -9.65 -13.84 10.46
N LEU A 216 -9.68 -14.45 9.27
CA LEU A 216 -8.51 -15.05 8.66
C LEU A 216 -7.66 -13.96 8.02
N GLU A 217 -6.34 -14.13 8.07
CA GLU A 217 -5.45 -13.30 7.28
C GLU A 217 -5.66 -13.56 5.78
N THR A 218 -5.25 -12.61 4.94
CA THR A 218 -5.45 -12.78 3.50
C THR A 218 -4.60 -13.93 2.95
N SER A 219 -3.40 -14.09 3.49
CA SER A 219 -2.49 -15.20 3.25
C SER A 219 -3.11 -16.55 3.58
N ASP A 220 -3.85 -16.67 4.70
CA ASP A 220 -4.60 -17.89 5.03
C ASP A 220 -5.64 -18.20 3.96
N LEU A 221 -6.39 -17.19 3.48
CA LEU A 221 -7.38 -17.38 2.42
C LEU A 221 -6.73 -17.82 1.10
N VAL A 222 -5.59 -17.24 0.75
CA VAL A 222 -4.81 -17.62 -0.44
C VAL A 222 -4.29 -19.05 -0.32
N ARG A 223 -3.70 -19.44 0.82
CA ARG A 223 -3.28 -20.83 1.08
C ARG A 223 -4.43 -21.81 0.88
N ASN A 224 -5.58 -21.50 1.49
CA ASN A 224 -6.78 -22.32 1.38
C ASN A 224 -7.25 -22.46 -0.07
N TYR A 225 -7.31 -21.35 -0.81
CA TYR A 225 -7.69 -21.36 -2.23
C TYR A 225 -6.78 -22.25 -3.08
N MET A 226 -5.46 -22.15 -2.85
CA MET A 226 -4.46 -22.88 -3.61
C MET A 226 -4.49 -24.38 -3.28
N LEU A 227 -4.58 -24.74 -2.00
CA LEU A 227 -4.46 -26.13 -1.56
C LEU A 227 -5.78 -26.91 -1.62
N MET A 228 -6.91 -26.35 -1.19
CA MET A 228 -8.18 -27.10 -1.09
C MET A 228 -8.71 -27.64 -2.43
N GLY A 229 -8.24 -27.10 -3.55
CA GLY A 229 -8.56 -27.56 -4.90
C GLY A 229 -7.81 -28.81 -5.38
N CYS A 230 -6.85 -29.29 -4.59
CA CYS A 230 -5.96 -30.40 -4.94
C CYS A 230 -6.36 -31.69 -4.21
N PRO A 231 -6.04 -32.89 -4.73
CA PRO A 231 -6.18 -34.14 -3.98
C PRO A 231 -5.41 -34.10 -2.65
N MET A 232 -5.91 -34.76 -1.61
CA MET A 232 -5.35 -34.68 -0.24
C MET A 232 -3.85 -35.00 -0.16
N THR A 233 -3.38 -36.00 -0.93
CA THR A 233 -1.96 -36.35 -0.98
C THR A 233 -1.09 -35.21 -1.51
N GLU A 234 -1.57 -34.52 -2.56
CA GLU A 234 -0.88 -33.37 -3.17
C GLU A 234 -0.89 -32.15 -2.27
N GLN A 235 -1.94 -31.95 -1.47
CA GLN A 235 -2.00 -30.80 -0.55
C GLN A 235 -0.84 -30.80 0.45
N ASN A 236 -0.50 -31.97 0.99
CA ASN A 236 0.62 -32.10 1.92
C ASN A 236 1.95 -31.84 1.21
N THR A 237 2.14 -32.38 0.02
CA THR A 237 3.33 -32.11 -0.82
C THR A 237 3.49 -30.62 -1.08
N LEU A 238 2.45 -29.97 -1.63
CA LEU A 238 2.47 -28.53 -1.93
C LEU A 238 2.70 -27.66 -0.69
N TYR A 239 2.16 -28.06 0.46
CA TYR A 239 2.42 -27.36 1.71
C TYR A 239 3.86 -27.52 2.18
N VAL A 240 4.37 -28.76 2.27
CA VAL A 240 5.70 -29.06 2.80
C VAL A 240 6.80 -28.53 1.89
N ASP A 241 6.62 -28.61 0.57
CA ASP A 241 7.65 -28.29 -0.41
C ASP A 241 7.68 -26.81 -0.79
N TYR A 242 6.55 -26.09 -0.64
CA TYR A 242 6.46 -24.67 -1.03
C TYR A 242 5.98 -23.74 0.08
N TRP A 243 4.81 -24.01 0.67
CA TRP A 243 4.21 -23.06 1.61
C TRP A 243 4.98 -22.94 2.93
N LEU A 244 5.34 -24.07 3.55
CA LEU A 244 6.08 -24.09 4.80
C LEU A 244 7.49 -23.48 4.64
N PRO A 245 8.24 -23.73 3.55
CA PRO A 245 9.47 -22.99 3.25
C PRO A 245 9.26 -21.48 3.14
N MET A 246 8.17 -21.00 2.53
CA MET A 246 7.84 -19.56 2.52
C MET A 246 7.65 -19.01 3.93
N GLU A 247 6.87 -19.69 4.77
CA GLU A 247 6.65 -19.28 6.17
C GLU A 247 7.98 -19.20 6.94
N ARG A 248 8.87 -20.18 6.75
CA ARG A 248 10.18 -20.23 7.40
C ARG A 248 11.11 -19.13 6.93
N VAL A 249 11.15 -18.85 5.63
CA VAL A 249 12.00 -17.81 5.03
C VAL A 249 11.56 -16.42 5.45
N LEU A 250 10.24 -16.17 5.52
CA LEU A 250 9.70 -14.90 5.97
C LEU A 250 9.82 -14.71 7.48
N GLY A 251 9.81 -15.79 8.27
CA GLY A 251 10.00 -15.74 9.72
C GLY A 251 8.98 -14.83 10.40
N ASN A 252 9.45 -13.74 11.00
CA ASN A 252 8.62 -12.76 11.70
C ASN A 252 8.01 -11.67 10.78
N LEU A 253 8.32 -11.69 9.48
CA LEU A 253 7.72 -10.76 8.52
C LEU A 253 6.24 -11.07 8.29
N SER A 254 5.46 -10.03 7.98
CA SER A 254 4.05 -10.21 7.63
C SER A 254 3.92 -10.90 6.27
N PHE A 255 3.34 -12.11 6.26
CA PHE A 255 3.01 -12.82 5.03
C PHE A 255 2.04 -12.01 4.16
N ASP A 256 1.05 -11.35 4.75
CA ASP A 256 0.12 -10.46 4.03
C ASP A 256 0.81 -9.28 3.35
N ALA A 257 1.87 -8.71 3.96
CA ALA A 257 2.65 -7.65 3.33
C ALA A 257 3.45 -8.18 2.13
N PHE A 258 4.14 -9.31 2.30
CA PHE A 258 4.83 -9.99 1.20
C PHE A 258 3.86 -10.32 0.05
N LEU A 259 2.72 -10.95 0.35
CA LEU A 259 1.72 -11.33 -0.63
C LEU A 259 1.19 -10.13 -1.40
N HIS A 260 0.92 -9.02 -0.70
CA HIS A 260 0.54 -7.77 -1.32
C HIS A 260 1.59 -7.28 -2.32
N ASP A 261 2.85 -7.21 -1.90
CA ASP A 261 3.93 -6.67 -2.72
C ASP A 261 4.22 -7.56 -3.93
N TRP A 262 4.21 -8.89 -3.73
CA TRP A 262 4.28 -9.87 -4.82
C TRP A 262 3.14 -9.71 -5.81
N MET A 263 1.90 -9.52 -5.36
CA MET A 263 0.76 -9.28 -6.25
C MET A 263 0.90 -7.98 -7.04
N VAL A 264 1.44 -6.92 -6.44
CA VAL A 264 1.68 -5.65 -7.15
C VAL A 264 2.71 -5.83 -8.25
N VAL A 265 3.79 -6.59 -8.00
CA VAL A 265 4.80 -6.91 -9.02
C VAL A 265 4.20 -7.77 -10.13
N THR A 266 3.53 -8.87 -9.77
CA THR A 266 2.98 -9.83 -10.74
C THR A 266 1.85 -9.23 -11.60
N LEU A 267 0.95 -8.46 -10.99
CA LEU A 267 -0.21 -7.88 -11.69
C LEU A 267 0.08 -6.52 -12.32
N LYS A 268 1.18 -5.86 -11.92
CA LYS A 268 1.63 -4.56 -12.44
C LYS A 268 0.56 -3.47 -12.33
N LYS A 269 -0.25 -3.54 -11.27
CA LYS A 269 -1.34 -2.61 -10.98
C LYS A 269 -1.50 -2.42 -9.47
N PRO A 270 -2.15 -1.33 -9.03
CA PRO A 270 -2.46 -1.14 -7.63
C PRO A 270 -3.35 -2.27 -7.09
N VAL A 271 -2.99 -2.81 -5.93
CA VAL A 271 -3.75 -3.86 -5.22
C VAL A 271 -4.26 -3.29 -3.91
N THR A 272 -5.55 -3.46 -3.63
CA THR A 272 -6.15 -3.04 -2.35
C THR A 272 -5.99 -4.16 -1.34
N LYS A 273 -5.47 -3.87 -0.14
CA LYS A 273 -5.26 -4.86 0.95
C LYS A 273 -6.56 -5.49 1.47
N GLY A 274 -6.42 -6.57 2.24
CA GLY A 274 -7.54 -7.28 2.89
C GLY A 274 -8.38 -8.10 1.91
N ARG A 275 -9.71 -8.16 2.12
CA ARG A 275 -10.59 -9.02 1.31
C ARG A 275 -10.58 -8.72 -0.19
N ALA A 276 -10.34 -7.46 -0.57
CA ALA A 276 -10.21 -7.07 -1.98
C ALA A 276 -8.97 -7.71 -2.63
N MET A 277 -7.85 -7.81 -1.90
CA MET A 277 -6.64 -8.50 -2.35
C MET A 277 -6.93 -9.97 -2.64
N TYR A 278 -7.66 -10.64 -1.74
CA TYR A 278 -8.07 -12.04 -1.96
C TYR A 278 -8.91 -12.21 -3.22
N THR A 279 -9.92 -11.38 -3.43
CA THR A 279 -10.78 -11.43 -4.62
C THR A 279 -9.97 -11.23 -5.90
N GLU A 280 -9.00 -10.31 -5.87
CA GLU A 280 -8.10 -10.05 -6.99
C GLU A 280 -7.17 -11.25 -7.27
N PHE A 281 -6.61 -11.86 -6.21
CA PHE A 281 -5.80 -13.07 -6.32
C PHE A 281 -6.60 -14.22 -6.95
N LYS A 282 -7.83 -14.48 -6.49
CA LYS A 282 -8.69 -15.53 -7.06
C LYS A 282 -8.92 -15.31 -8.54
N ARG A 283 -9.23 -14.07 -8.93
CA ARG A 283 -9.43 -13.71 -10.34
C ARG A 283 -8.18 -14.00 -11.16
N PHE A 284 -7.03 -13.54 -10.70
CA PHE A 284 -5.75 -13.78 -11.36
C PHE A 284 -5.42 -15.28 -11.48
N ALA A 285 -5.52 -16.04 -10.38
CA ALA A 285 -5.22 -17.46 -10.36
C ALA A 285 -6.19 -18.32 -11.22
N ALA A 286 -7.39 -17.80 -11.49
CA ALA A 286 -8.36 -18.42 -12.40
C ALA A 286 -8.16 -18.02 -13.87
N ASP A 287 -7.46 -16.93 -14.15
CA ASP A 287 -7.25 -16.35 -15.49
C ASP A 287 -6.08 -17.02 -16.22
N SER A 288 -6.18 -18.34 -16.43
CA SER A 288 -5.19 -19.10 -17.19
C SER A 288 -5.80 -20.37 -17.78
N SER A 289 -5.39 -20.70 -19.00
CA SER A 289 -5.81 -21.91 -19.73
C SER A 289 -5.12 -23.18 -19.25
N MET A 290 -4.05 -23.07 -18.45
CA MET A 290 -3.31 -24.22 -17.91
C MET A 290 -4.17 -25.05 -16.95
N PRO A 291 -3.92 -26.35 -16.74
CA PRO A 291 -4.61 -27.15 -15.73
C PRO A 291 -4.44 -26.60 -14.30
N ARG A 292 -5.47 -26.70 -13.45
CA ARG A 292 -5.46 -26.13 -12.08
C ARG A 292 -4.22 -26.55 -11.26
N MET A 293 -3.81 -27.80 -11.37
CA MET A 293 -2.68 -28.34 -10.61
C MET A 293 -1.36 -27.66 -11.01
N GLU A 294 -1.05 -27.66 -12.30
CA GLU A 294 0.15 -27.05 -12.87
C GLU A 294 0.20 -25.55 -12.57
N ARG A 295 -0.93 -24.85 -12.69
CA ARG A 295 -1.04 -23.44 -12.29
C ARG A 295 -0.70 -23.23 -10.82
N THR A 296 -1.24 -24.06 -9.94
CA THR A 296 -1.03 -23.94 -8.49
C THR A 296 0.43 -24.16 -8.14
N HIS A 297 1.05 -25.19 -8.72
CA HIS A 297 2.47 -25.47 -8.57
C HIS A 297 3.33 -24.28 -9.02
N ASN A 298 3.13 -23.79 -10.25
CA ASN A 298 3.90 -22.67 -10.80
C ASN A 298 3.74 -21.39 -9.98
N LEU A 299 2.54 -21.12 -9.47
CA LEU A 299 2.31 -19.99 -8.57
C LEU A 299 3.04 -20.15 -7.24
N LEU A 300 2.97 -21.32 -6.60
CA LEU A 300 3.66 -21.58 -5.34
C LEU A 300 5.18 -21.51 -5.48
N GLU A 301 5.73 -22.07 -6.56
CA GLU A 301 7.15 -22.01 -6.87
C GLU A 301 7.63 -20.57 -7.06
N ASN A 302 6.89 -19.77 -7.85
CA ASN A 302 7.21 -18.36 -8.04
C ASN A 302 7.06 -17.55 -6.73
N MET A 303 6.04 -17.81 -5.93
CA MET A 303 5.87 -17.16 -4.63
C MET A 303 7.02 -17.50 -3.69
N LEU A 304 7.49 -18.76 -3.66
CA LEU A 304 8.62 -19.18 -2.82
C LEU A 304 9.91 -18.45 -3.21
N GLU A 305 10.19 -18.36 -4.51
CA GLU A 305 11.32 -17.60 -5.02
C GLU A 305 11.28 -16.15 -4.55
N TYR A 306 10.14 -15.49 -4.72
CA TYR A 306 9.96 -14.09 -4.34
C TYR A 306 9.95 -13.88 -2.82
N ALA A 307 9.50 -14.85 -2.03
CA ALA A 307 9.61 -14.80 -0.57
C ALA A 307 11.09 -14.77 -0.14
N GLY A 308 11.94 -15.54 -0.82
CA GLY A 308 13.40 -15.48 -0.66
C GLY A 308 13.98 -14.10 -0.96
N TYR A 309 13.56 -13.48 -2.06
CA TYR A 309 13.96 -12.11 -2.41
C TYR A 309 13.48 -11.10 -1.38
N TYR A 310 12.24 -11.21 -0.93
CA TYR A 310 11.66 -10.34 0.08
C TYR A 310 12.41 -10.43 1.41
N ALA A 311 12.73 -11.64 1.87
CA ALA A 311 13.52 -11.87 3.09
C ALA A 311 14.94 -11.30 2.99
N ALA A 312 15.59 -11.44 1.83
CA ALA A 312 16.90 -10.84 1.57
C ALA A 312 16.82 -9.30 1.58
N ILE A 313 15.82 -8.73 0.93
CA ILE A 313 15.56 -7.29 0.95
C ILE A 313 15.40 -6.83 2.39
N LYS A 314 14.52 -7.46 3.17
CA LYS A 314 14.24 -7.14 4.59
C LYS A 314 15.36 -7.45 5.58
N GLY A 315 16.53 -7.92 5.11
CA GLY A 315 17.72 -8.12 5.93
C GLY A 315 17.61 -9.27 6.95
N ILE A 316 16.63 -10.16 6.80
CA ILE A 316 16.42 -11.31 7.70
C ILE A 316 17.06 -12.59 7.17
N ALA A 317 17.35 -12.66 5.87
CA ALA A 317 18.02 -13.81 5.28
C ALA A 317 19.46 -13.89 5.80
N SER A 318 19.87 -15.04 6.33
CA SER A 318 21.21 -15.21 6.92
C SER A 318 22.36 -14.95 5.95
N ALA A 319 22.12 -15.13 4.64
CA ALA A 319 23.09 -14.86 3.58
C ALA A 319 22.95 -13.46 2.94
N GLY A 320 22.01 -12.63 3.39
CA GLY A 320 21.66 -11.37 2.75
C GLY A 320 21.28 -11.55 1.28
N SER A 321 21.65 -10.59 0.43
CA SER A 321 21.50 -10.69 -1.02
C SER A 321 22.59 -11.51 -1.72
N GLY A 322 23.69 -11.79 -1.01
CA GLY A 322 24.95 -12.31 -1.55
C GLY A 322 25.92 -11.21 -2.03
N ASP A 323 25.57 -9.92 -1.90
CA ASP A 323 26.46 -8.79 -2.21
C ASP A 323 26.38 -7.68 -1.15
N ALA A 324 27.51 -7.42 -0.49
CA ALA A 324 27.58 -6.47 0.62
C ALA A 324 27.24 -5.01 0.23
N ASN A 325 27.46 -4.61 -1.03
CA ASN A 325 27.10 -3.25 -1.48
C ASN A 325 25.60 -3.14 -1.74
N VAL A 326 24.98 -4.20 -2.27
CA VAL A 326 23.52 -4.29 -2.44
C VAL A 326 22.85 -4.26 -1.06
N ASP A 327 23.34 -5.09 -0.13
CA ASP A 327 22.81 -5.15 1.25
C ASP A 327 22.90 -3.79 1.95
N ARG A 328 24.03 -3.09 1.82
CA ARG A 328 24.21 -1.74 2.39
C ARG A 328 23.19 -0.73 1.84
N ARG A 329 22.93 -0.76 0.53
CA ARG A 329 21.93 0.14 -0.09
C ARG A 329 20.50 -0.22 0.31
N LEU A 330 20.17 -1.51 0.37
CA LEU A 330 18.87 -1.98 0.84
C LEU A 330 18.61 -1.54 2.29
N ALA A 331 19.61 -1.70 3.18
CA ALA A 331 19.53 -1.22 4.55
C ALA A 331 19.32 0.31 4.61
N SER A 332 20.04 1.07 3.77
CA SER A 332 19.88 2.54 3.68
C SER A 332 18.45 2.93 3.26
N ILE A 333 17.91 2.30 2.22
CA ILE A 333 16.53 2.55 1.77
C ILE A 333 15.50 2.17 2.85
N GLN A 334 15.74 1.12 3.63
CA GLN A 334 14.84 0.72 4.71
C GLN A 334 14.76 1.74 5.84
N THR A 335 15.85 2.44 6.15
CA THR A 335 15.80 3.51 7.16
C THR A 335 14.91 4.69 6.76
N LEU A 336 14.56 4.82 5.47
CA LEU A 336 13.59 5.81 4.98
C LEU A 336 12.13 5.41 5.24
N ASP A 337 11.88 4.18 5.69
CA ASP A 337 10.57 3.65 6.10
C ASP A 337 9.45 3.82 5.05
N SER A 338 9.80 3.66 3.77
CA SER A 338 8.87 3.75 2.65
C SER A 338 8.42 2.37 2.18
N THR A 339 7.48 1.75 2.91
CA THR A 339 6.97 0.41 2.55
C THR A 339 6.23 0.38 1.21
N VAL A 340 5.69 1.53 0.75
CA VAL A 340 5.02 1.64 -0.56
C VAL A 340 5.93 1.33 -1.75
N THR A 341 7.25 1.45 -1.56
CA THR A 341 8.25 1.14 -2.58
C THR A 341 8.82 -0.28 -2.46
N ASP A 342 8.37 -1.08 -1.50
CA ASP A 342 8.78 -2.49 -1.37
C ASP A 342 8.52 -3.32 -2.65
N PRO A 343 7.37 -3.17 -3.37
CA PRO A 343 7.18 -3.85 -4.64
C PRO A 343 8.23 -3.46 -5.69
N MET A 344 8.69 -2.21 -5.67
CA MET A 344 9.74 -1.75 -6.59
C MET A 344 11.07 -2.43 -6.28
N LEU A 345 11.44 -2.54 -5.00
CA LEU A 345 12.65 -3.25 -4.57
C LEU A 345 12.57 -4.73 -4.94
N LEU A 346 11.41 -5.35 -4.72
CA LEU A 346 11.16 -6.75 -5.04
C LEU A 346 11.30 -7.00 -6.56
N TYR A 347 10.75 -6.12 -7.39
CA TYR A 347 10.94 -6.16 -8.84
C TYR A 347 12.41 -6.01 -9.25
N MET A 348 13.12 -5.00 -8.73
CA MET A 348 14.54 -4.77 -9.06
C MET A 348 15.40 -5.97 -8.70
N PHE A 349 15.15 -6.56 -7.53
CA PHE A 349 15.89 -7.72 -7.06
C PHE A 349 15.61 -8.96 -7.92
N ALA A 350 14.34 -9.21 -8.26
CA ALA A 350 13.96 -10.28 -9.18
C ALA A 350 14.58 -10.08 -10.57
N ALA A 351 14.55 -8.86 -11.12
CA ALA A 351 15.19 -8.54 -12.40
C ALA A 351 16.69 -8.83 -12.38
N TRP A 352 17.38 -8.58 -11.26
CA TRP A 352 18.80 -8.91 -11.10
C TRP A 352 19.04 -10.42 -11.02
N LYS A 353 18.24 -11.15 -10.22
CA LYS A 353 18.37 -12.60 -10.07
C LYS A 353 17.99 -13.37 -11.34
N HIS A 354 17.10 -12.81 -12.16
CA HIS A 354 16.77 -13.32 -13.49
C HIS A 354 17.69 -12.78 -14.61
N GLU A 355 18.83 -12.18 -14.25
CA GLU A 355 19.86 -11.70 -15.18
C GLU A 355 19.37 -10.66 -16.21
N ARG A 356 18.23 -10.00 -15.96
CA ARG A 356 17.73 -8.90 -16.81
C ARG A 356 18.46 -7.58 -16.57
N ILE A 357 19.02 -7.40 -15.37
CA ILE A 357 19.88 -6.28 -15.04
C ILE A 357 21.19 -6.78 -14.46
N THR A 358 22.27 -6.06 -14.76
CA THR A 358 23.57 -6.34 -14.15
C THR A 358 23.58 -5.89 -12.68
N ARG A 359 24.56 -6.38 -11.92
CA ARG A 359 24.82 -5.93 -10.56
C ARG A 359 24.97 -4.40 -10.45
N ASP A 360 25.73 -3.81 -11.36
CA ASP A 360 25.98 -2.36 -11.34
C ASP A 360 24.72 -1.59 -11.76
N GLY A 361 23.92 -2.14 -12.68
CA GLY A 361 22.58 -1.65 -13.00
C GLY A 361 21.66 -1.63 -11.77
N LEU A 362 21.62 -2.73 -10.99
CA LEU A 362 20.86 -2.78 -9.73
C LEU A 362 21.34 -1.71 -8.73
N LEU A 363 22.65 -1.60 -8.51
CA LEU A 363 23.20 -0.61 -7.58
C LEU A 363 22.86 0.83 -7.98
N ARG A 364 22.83 1.12 -9.29
CA ARG A 364 22.38 2.41 -9.82
C ARG A 364 20.89 2.63 -9.59
N MET A 365 20.04 1.66 -9.90
CA MET A 365 18.59 1.76 -9.67
C MET A 365 18.25 1.95 -8.19
N LEU A 366 18.93 1.26 -7.28
CA LEU A 366 18.79 1.43 -5.84
C LEU A 366 19.23 2.82 -5.39
N ALA A 367 20.34 3.35 -5.92
CA ALA A 367 20.80 4.70 -5.64
C ALA A 367 19.80 5.77 -6.12
N ASP A 368 19.27 5.60 -7.33
CA ASP A 368 18.26 6.51 -7.90
C ASP A 368 16.97 6.49 -7.09
N LEU A 369 16.52 5.31 -6.64
CA LEU A 369 15.34 5.16 -5.78
C LEU A 369 15.56 5.80 -4.39
N GLU A 370 16.72 5.58 -3.78
CA GLU A 370 17.09 6.18 -2.50
C GLU A 370 17.11 7.71 -2.60
N SER A 371 17.79 8.26 -3.60
CA SER A 371 17.83 9.70 -3.88
C SER A 371 16.44 10.27 -4.09
N TYR A 372 15.62 9.58 -4.88
CA TYR A 372 14.24 9.96 -5.15
C TYR A 372 13.39 10.05 -3.88
N LEU A 373 13.43 9.02 -3.05
CA LEU A 373 12.68 8.97 -1.79
C LEU A 373 13.16 10.05 -0.83
N PHE A 374 14.47 10.19 -0.66
CA PHE A 374 15.05 11.12 0.29
C PHE A 374 14.80 12.59 -0.10
N ARG A 375 15.01 12.94 -1.38
CA ARG A 375 14.70 14.28 -1.89
C ARG A 375 13.24 14.65 -1.69
N ARG A 376 12.32 13.72 -1.99
CA ARG A 376 10.88 13.92 -1.76
C ARG A 376 10.57 14.16 -0.29
N MET A 377 11.21 13.39 0.60
CA MET A 377 11.01 13.52 2.04
C MET A 377 11.49 14.88 2.55
N VAL A 378 12.64 15.38 2.11
CA VAL A 378 13.17 16.71 2.49
C VAL A 378 12.32 17.84 1.91
N CYS A 379 11.91 17.73 0.63
CA CYS A 379 11.05 18.71 -0.04
C CYS A 379 9.55 18.60 0.34
N SER A 380 9.21 17.76 1.32
CA SER A 380 7.83 17.58 1.81
C SER A 380 6.81 17.20 0.72
N VAL A 381 7.24 16.40 -0.26
CA VAL A 381 6.36 15.88 -1.32
C VAL A 381 5.58 14.67 -0.80
N SER A 382 4.25 14.77 -0.79
CA SER A 382 3.35 13.72 -0.30
C SER A 382 3.62 12.36 -0.95
N SER A 383 3.64 11.28 -0.16
CA SER A 383 3.83 9.89 -0.61
C SER A 383 2.58 9.26 -1.25
N ASN A 384 1.41 9.90 -1.20
CA ASN A 384 0.12 9.32 -1.61
C ASN A 384 0.09 8.87 -3.08
N GLY A 385 0.88 9.51 -3.95
CA GLY A 385 0.98 9.15 -5.37
C GLY A 385 1.74 7.85 -5.64
N LEU A 386 2.58 7.38 -4.70
CA LEU A 386 3.50 6.27 -4.92
C LEU A 386 2.80 4.93 -5.15
N ASN A 387 1.68 4.68 -4.45
CA ASN A 387 0.88 3.45 -4.63
C ASN A 387 0.41 3.22 -6.07
N LYS A 388 0.23 4.30 -6.85
CA LYS A 388 -0.12 4.23 -8.28
C LYS A 388 1.09 4.28 -9.19
N LEU A 389 2.10 5.05 -8.80
CA LEU A 389 3.32 5.21 -9.59
C LEU A 389 4.11 3.90 -9.66
N VAL A 390 4.38 3.24 -8.53
CA VAL A 390 5.21 2.03 -8.45
C VAL A 390 4.75 0.93 -9.43
N PRO A 391 3.48 0.47 -9.42
CA PRO A 391 3.05 -0.53 -10.40
C PRO A 391 3.15 -0.04 -11.85
N SER A 392 2.93 1.25 -12.10
CA SER A 392 3.11 1.83 -13.44
C SER A 392 4.58 1.82 -13.89
N LEU A 393 5.52 2.10 -12.99
CA LEU A 393 6.95 2.02 -13.26
C LEU A 393 7.35 0.58 -13.57
N ILE A 394 6.92 -0.39 -12.76
CA ILE A 394 7.17 -1.83 -12.99
C ILE A 394 6.65 -2.24 -14.38
N ALA A 395 5.40 -1.87 -14.72
CA ALA A 395 4.81 -2.18 -16.03
C ALA A 395 5.65 -1.63 -17.19
N LYS A 396 6.12 -0.38 -17.08
CA LYS A 396 6.93 0.27 -18.12
C LYS A 396 8.31 -0.37 -18.25
N LEU A 397 8.96 -0.72 -17.13
CA LEU A 397 10.28 -1.34 -17.11
C LEU A 397 10.26 -2.75 -17.71
N GLU A 398 9.22 -3.55 -17.45
CA GLU A 398 9.10 -4.86 -18.11
C GLU A 398 8.90 -4.78 -19.63
N SER A 399 8.33 -3.68 -20.12
CA SER A 399 8.15 -3.42 -21.55
C SER A 399 9.29 -2.60 -22.17
N ALA A 400 10.37 -2.35 -21.42
CA ALA A 400 11.50 -1.58 -21.89
C ALA A 400 12.32 -2.40 -22.89
N GLU A 401 12.68 -1.78 -24.00
CA GLU A 401 13.61 -2.36 -25.00
C GLU A 401 15.06 -1.99 -24.67
N ASP A 402 15.26 -0.85 -24.01
CA ASP A 402 16.55 -0.32 -23.58
C ASP A 402 16.98 -0.90 -22.21
N ASP A 403 18.20 -0.57 -21.77
CA ASP A 403 18.69 -0.93 -20.44
C ASP A 403 17.69 -0.50 -19.33
N PRO A 404 17.26 -1.43 -18.45
CA PRO A 404 16.25 -1.11 -17.45
C PRO A 404 16.70 -0.05 -16.43
N ALA A 405 18.01 0.07 -16.12
CA ALA A 405 18.49 1.09 -15.20
C ALA A 405 18.43 2.49 -15.84
N GLU A 406 18.85 2.63 -17.10
CA GLU A 406 18.66 3.85 -17.89
C GLU A 406 17.18 4.23 -18.03
N THR A 407 16.32 3.24 -18.31
CA THR A 407 14.88 3.46 -18.45
C THR A 407 14.27 3.94 -17.14
N PHE A 408 14.67 3.35 -16.01
CA PHE A 408 14.18 3.77 -14.69
C PHE A 408 14.55 5.21 -14.36
N ALA A 409 15.82 5.58 -14.57
CA ALA A 409 16.27 6.96 -14.41
C ALA A 409 15.47 7.93 -15.28
N ALA A 410 15.25 7.59 -16.55
CA ALA A 410 14.50 8.41 -17.48
C ALA A 410 13.01 8.54 -17.07
N LEU A 411 12.40 7.48 -16.55
CA LEU A 411 11.02 7.51 -16.02
C LEU A 411 10.90 8.45 -14.82
N LEU A 412 11.86 8.44 -13.89
CA LEU A 412 11.86 9.35 -12.74
C LEU A 412 12.02 10.82 -13.16
N LEU A 413 12.87 11.09 -14.15
CA LEU A 413 13.13 12.44 -14.67
C LEU A 413 11.98 13.00 -15.51
N THR A 414 11.22 12.14 -16.19
CA THR A 414 10.09 12.54 -17.03
C THR A 414 8.75 12.58 -16.29
N GLU A 415 8.71 12.14 -15.03
CA GLU A 415 7.52 12.21 -14.19
C GLU A 415 7.26 13.65 -13.73
N THR A 416 6.20 14.28 -14.25
CA THR A 416 5.91 15.70 -14.02
C THR A 416 4.81 15.95 -12.99
N ALA A 417 4.04 14.94 -12.59
CA ALA A 417 2.90 15.19 -11.72
C ALA A 417 3.36 15.57 -10.31
N LYS A 418 2.77 16.61 -9.73
CA LYS A 418 3.19 17.20 -8.45
C LYS A 418 3.31 16.19 -7.30
N ALA A 419 2.49 15.13 -7.30
CA ALA A 419 2.47 14.10 -6.25
C ALA A 419 3.51 12.98 -6.45
N THR A 420 4.18 12.93 -7.60
CA THR A 420 5.05 11.81 -8.03
C THR A 420 6.39 12.25 -8.61
N ARG A 421 6.54 13.52 -8.98
CA ARG A 421 7.78 14.04 -9.56
C ARG A 421 8.98 13.97 -8.63
N MET A 422 10.16 13.90 -9.23
CA MET A 422 11.44 14.09 -8.56
C MET A 422 11.66 15.58 -8.25
N PRO A 423 12.01 15.97 -7.01
CA PRO A 423 12.45 17.33 -6.72
C PRO A 423 13.77 17.67 -7.41
N THR A 424 13.84 18.88 -7.96
CA THR A 424 15.05 19.40 -8.62
C THR A 424 16.15 19.70 -7.60
N ASP A 425 17.40 19.80 -8.06
CA ASP A 425 18.53 20.21 -7.22
C ASP A 425 18.29 21.56 -6.54
N LYS A 426 17.68 22.52 -7.24
CA LYS A 426 17.34 23.83 -6.68
C LYS A 426 16.36 23.72 -5.52
N GLU A 427 15.28 22.95 -5.69
CA GLU A 427 14.26 22.75 -4.66
C GLU A 427 14.82 21.99 -3.46
N PHE A 428 15.60 20.93 -3.71
CA PHE A 428 16.24 20.14 -2.66
C PHE A 428 17.23 20.98 -1.85
N ARG A 429 18.09 21.75 -2.53
CA ARG A 429 19.02 22.66 -1.87
C ARG A 429 18.30 23.73 -1.06
N GLN A 430 17.23 24.31 -1.60
CA GLN A 430 16.43 25.32 -0.88
C GLN A 430 15.76 24.71 0.36
N ALA A 431 15.22 23.49 0.26
CA ALA A 431 14.59 22.80 1.38
C ALA A 431 15.61 22.46 2.49
N LEU A 432 16.84 22.07 2.14
CA LEU A 432 17.93 21.81 3.09
C LEU A 432 18.39 23.06 3.85
N LEU A 433 18.28 24.23 3.21
CA LEU A 433 18.59 25.53 3.81
C LEU A 433 17.40 26.17 4.54
N GLY A 434 16.30 25.44 4.68
CA GLY A 434 15.14 25.87 5.46
C GLY A 434 15.41 25.93 6.97
N GLU A 435 14.42 26.41 7.71
CA GLU A 435 14.57 26.75 9.14
C GLU A 435 14.47 25.55 10.10
N ASN A 436 13.91 24.42 9.65
CA ASN A 436 13.69 23.25 10.50
C ASN A 436 13.98 21.91 9.81
N LEU A 437 15.22 21.45 9.94
CA LEU A 437 15.70 20.15 9.45
C LEU A 437 15.78 19.09 10.55
N TYR A 438 15.71 19.49 11.81
CA TYR A 438 15.82 18.58 12.96
C TYR A 438 14.66 17.57 13.03
N ARG A 439 13.43 17.95 12.64
CA ARG A 439 12.26 17.07 12.74
C ARG A 439 11.89 16.48 11.38
N PRO A 440 11.49 15.18 11.29
CA PRO A 440 11.70 14.16 12.31
C PRO A 440 13.20 13.84 12.50
N ALA A 441 13.59 13.52 13.73
CA ALA A 441 15.01 13.33 14.09
C ALA A 441 15.68 12.16 13.35
N SER A 442 14.92 11.11 13.01
CA SER A 442 15.40 9.99 12.18
C SER A 442 15.85 10.45 10.80
N ARG A 443 15.07 11.31 10.13
CA ARG A 443 15.43 11.92 8.84
C ARG A 443 16.68 12.78 8.95
N CYS A 444 16.79 13.58 10.02
CA CYS A 444 17.98 14.40 10.26
C CYS A 444 19.23 13.53 10.50
N LYS A 445 19.08 12.46 11.30
CA LYS A 445 20.16 11.49 11.53
C LYS A 445 20.60 10.83 10.21
N TYR A 446 19.65 10.41 9.37
CA TYR A 446 19.94 9.86 8.05
C TYR A 446 20.70 10.86 7.15
N LEU A 447 20.25 12.12 7.12
CA LEU A 447 20.92 13.19 6.39
C LEU A 447 22.39 13.32 6.81
N LEU A 448 22.64 13.50 8.11
CA LEU A 448 23.99 13.73 8.61
C LEU A 448 24.88 12.49 8.46
N ALA A 449 24.34 11.29 8.66
CA ALA A 449 25.06 10.03 8.48
C ALA A 449 25.46 9.81 7.02
N GLY A 450 24.55 10.12 6.08
CA GLY A 450 24.83 10.06 4.64
C GLY A 450 25.92 11.04 4.21
N LEU A 451 25.87 12.28 4.72
CA LEU A 451 26.90 13.28 4.47
C LEU A 451 28.27 12.85 4.99
N GLU A 452 28.33 12.29 6.20
CA GLU A 452 29.59 11.81 6.78
C GLU A 452 30.13 10.60 6.01
N ASN A 453 29.29 9.59 5.74
CA ASN A 453 29.71 8.38 5.04
C ASN A 453 30.11 8.63 3.57
N HIS A 454 29.61 9.69 2.94
CA HIS A 454 30.08 10.10 1.62
C HIS A 454 31.57 10.47 1.61
N ASN A 455 32.08 11.03 2.71
CA ASN A 455 33.50 11.34 2.85
C ASN A 455 34.36 10.12 3.22
N HIS A 456 33.74 8.99 3.59
CA HIS A 456 34.41 7.73 3.95
C HIS A 456 33.96 6.54 3.10
N PRO A 457 34.07 6.60 1.75
CA PRO A 457 33.47 5.59 0.85
C PRO A 457 34.10 4.20 0.96
N LYS A 458 35.33 4.10 1.50
CA LYS A 458 36.05 2.82 1.70
C LYS A 458 35.93 2.26 3.12
N ASP A 459 35.45 3.07 4.06
CA ASP A 459 35.29 2.71 5.47
C ASP A 459 34.03 3.37 6.05
N PRO A 460 32.84 2.99 5.56
CA PRO A 460 31.60 3.57 6.01
C PRO A 460 31.38 3.25 7.49
N ARG A 461 31.02 4.28 8.26
CA ARG A 461 30.82 4.21 9.71
C ARG A 461 29.36 3.89 10.03
N SER A 462 29.15 3.14 11.11
CA SER A 462 27.83 3.05 11.75
C SER A 462 27.63 4.22 12.72
N PHE A 463 26.40 4.74 12.75
CA PHE A 463 25.98 5.83 13.61
C PHE A 463 24.85 5.40 14.56
N ASP A 464 24.68 4.11 14.83
CA ASP A 464 23.58 3.60 15.66
C ASP A 464 23.60 4.22 17.06
N GLU A 465 24.78 4.30 17.69
CA GLU A 465 25.01 4.92 18.99
C GLU A 465 25.01 6.46 18.97
N TYR A 466 24.98 7.07 17.78
CA TYR A 466 25.00 8.53 17.62
C TYR A 466 23.59 9.10 17.65
N THR A 467 23.48 10.34 18.11
CA THR A 467 22.26 11.15 18.08
C THR A 467 22.54 12.49 17.40
N VAL A 468 21.47 13.19 17.04
CA VAL A 468 21.58 14.53 16.46
C VAL A 468 21.83 15.54 17.58
N GLU A 469 22.91 16.30 17.44
CA GLU A 469 23.36 17.35 18.35
C GLU A 469 23.12 18.73 17.75
N HIS A 470 22.73 19.66 18.62
CA HIS A 470 22.65 21.09 18.34
C HIS A 470 23.94 21.76 18.80
N ILE A 471 24.76 22.24 17.86
CA ILE A 471 26.04 22.90 18.18
C ILE A 471 25.78 24.11 19.06
N MET A 472 24.96 25.05 18.60
CA MET A 472 24.30 26.04 19.45
C MET A 472 23.06 25.38 20.07
N PRO A 473 23.02 25.16 21.41
CA PRO A 473 21.97 24.39 22.07
C PRO A 473 20.58 25.00 21.94
N GLN A 474 19.54 24.20 22.13
CA GLN A 474 18.15 24.68 22.09
C GLN A 474 17.86 25.74 23.15
N ASN A 475 18.47 25.64 24.34
CA ASN A 475 18.32 26.62 25.42
C ASN A 475 19.39 27.74 25.36
N ALA A 476 20.08 27.93 24.23
CA ALA A 476 21.16 28.91 24.07
C ALA A 476 20.80 30.31 24.60
N MET A 477 19.55 30.75 24.45
CA MET A 477 19.11 32.10 24.88
C MET A 477 19.16 32.31 26.40
N ALA A 478 19.17 31.23 27.19
CA ALA A 478 19.36 31.27 28.65
C ALA A 478 20.82 31.58 29.05
N HIS A 479 21.78 31.45 28.13
CA HIS A 479 23.20 31.63 28.38
C HIS A 479 23.72 32.92 27.73
N ALA A 480 24.40 33.77 28.50
CA ALA A 480 24.95 35.03 27.99
C ALA A 480 25.95 34.80 26.85
N GLU A 481 26.85 33.82 26.99
CA GLU A 481 27.87 33.48 25.99
C GLU A 481 27.26 33.22 24.60
N TRP A 482 26.24 32.35 24.51
CA TRP A 482 25.59 32.04 23.24
C TRP A 482 24.78 33.22 22.69
N ARG A 483 24.18 34.03 23.56
CA ARG A 483 23.43 35.22 23.18
C ARG A 483 24.34 36.31 22.60
N ASP A 484 25.52 36.49 23.19
CA ASP A 484 26.50 37.50 22.79
C ASP A 484 27.21 37.13 21.47
N MET A 485 27.17 35.85 21.06
CA MET A 485 27.64 35.39 19.75
C MET A 485 26.69 35.74 18.60
N LEU A 486 25.44 36.10 18.89
CA LEU A 486 24.46 36.48 17.88
C LEU A 486 24.37 38.00 17.76
N SER A 487 24.41 38.49 16.54
CA SER A 487 24.15 39.91 16.24
C SER A 487 22.71 40.32 16.53
N ASP A 488 21.76 39.40 16.34
CA ASP A 488 20.35 39.55 16.67
C ASP A 488 19.80 38.25 17.30
N PRO A 489 19.72 38.16 18.64
CA PRO A 489 19.18 36.99 19.34
C PRO A 489 17.75 36.63 18.92
N GLY A 490 16.97 37.59 18.38
CA GLY A 490 15.62 37.34 17.87
C GLY A 490 15.58 36.37 16.69
N ARG A 491 16.71 36.17 15.99
CA ARG A 491 16.82 35.24 14.85
C ARG A 491 17.13 33.80 15.25
N PHE A 492 17.47 33.54 16.51
CA PHE A 492 17.80 32.21 17.00
C PHE A 492 16.78 31.10 16.62
N PRO A 493 15.45 31.34 16.67
CA PRO A 493 14.46 30.33 16.26
C PRO A 493 14.61 29.83 14.81
N LEU A 494 15.18 30.66 13.91
CA LEU A 494 15.42 30.33 12.50
C LEU A 494 16.72 29.52 12.30
N LEU A 495 17.63 29.58 13.27
CA LEU A 495 18.98 29.01 13.20
C LEU A 495 19.09 27.68 13.92
N VAL A 496 18.40 27.53 15.05
CA VAL A 496 18.56 26.41 15.98
C VAL A 496 18.38 25.06 15.28
N ASN A 497 17.38 24.92 14.42
CA ASN A 497 17.10 23.68 13.70
C ASN A 497 17.59 23.68 12.24
N SER A 498 18.43 24.64 11.87
CA SER A 498 19.01 24.73 10.52
C SER A 498 20.12 23.69 10.33
N LEU A 499 20.33 23.24 9.08
CA LEU A 499 21.36 22.25 8.74
C LEU A 499 22.76 22.63 9.26
N GLY A 500 23.09 23.92 9.21
CA GLY A 500 24.37 24.45 9.65
C GLY A 500 24.63 24.29 11.16
N ASN A 501 23.58 24.19 11.97
CA ASN A 501 23.70 24.05 13.43
C ASN A 501 23.61 22.59 13.93
N LEU A 502 23.36 21.63 13.05
CA LEU A 502 23.12 20.24 13.41
C LEU A 502 24.34 19.36 13.10
N THR A 503 24.62 18.40 13.98
CA THR A 503 25.69 17.40 13.77
C THR A 503 25.37 16.06 14.44
N LEU A 504 26.24 15.06 14.27
CA LEU A 504 26.15 13.77 14.94
C LEU A 504 27.14 13.70 16.12
N THR A 505 26.70 13.11 17.23
CA THR A 505 27.57 12.82 18.37
C THR A 505 27.10 11.58 19.14
N ALA A 506 28.05 10.86 19.74
CA ALA A 506 27.77 9.80 20.72
C ALA A 506 27.65 10.33 22.16
N TYR A 507 28.01 11.60 22.41
CA TYR A 507 28.11 12.20 23.76
C TYR A 507 27.07 13.30 24.01
N ASN A 508 25.88 13.20 23.41
CA ASN A 508 24.86 14.26 23.44
C ASN A 508 24.44 14.62 24.88
N SER A 509 24.24 13.61 25.74
CA SER A 509 23.90 13.80 27.15
C SER A 509 24.96 14.58 27.94
N GLU A 510 26.23 14.47 27.56
CA GLU A 510 27.33 15.22 28.20
C GLU A 510 27.42 16.65 27.66
N LEU A 511 27.14 16.85 26.36
CA LEU A 511 27.24 18.15 25.69
C LEU A 511 26.09 19.08 26.09
N SER A 512 24.84 18.59 26.09
CA SER A 512 23.62 19.28 26.53
C SER A 512 23.60 20.79 26.20
N ASP A 513 23.37 21.66 27.19
CA ASP A 513 23.42 23.13 27.06
C ASP A 513 24.81 23.72 27.36
N GLY A 514 25.87 22.95 27.13
CA GLY A 514 27.25 23.36 27.34
C GLY A 514 27.66 24.60 26.54
N THR A 515 28.74 25.24 26.98
CA THR A 515 29.35 26.40 26.32
C THR A 515 29.94 26.04 24.96
N PHE A 516 30.21 27.02 24.09
CA PHE A 516 30.79 26.74 22.77
C PHE A 516 32.14 26.05 22.91
N GLU A 517 32.99 26.54 23.81
CA GLU A 517 34.30 25.94 24.10
C GLU A 517 34.18 24.54 24.71
N HIS A 518 33.21 24.30 25.60
CA HIS A 518 32.99 22.95 26.13
C HIS A 518 32.59 21.98 25.01
N LYS A 519 31.62 22.39 24.17
CA LYS A 519 31.15 21.58 23.06
C LYS A 519 32.24 21.35 22.02
N LYS A 520 33.01 22.37 21.67
CA LYS A 520 34.15 22.27 20.76
C LYS A 520 35.21 21.28 21.27
N ASN A 521 35.60 21.38 22.53
CA ASN A 521 36.61 20.49 23.12
C ASN A 521 36.11 19.05 23.30
N ARG A 522 34.80 18.84 23.44
CA ARG A 522 34.19 17.51 23.65
C ARG A 522 33.59 16.88 22.39
N ALA A 523 33.35 17.65 21.33
CA ALA A 523 32.88 17.19 20.00
C ALA A 523 33.97 16.42 19.20
N ILE A 524 34.79 15.66 19.92
CA ILE A 524 35.81 14.75 19.43
C ILE A 524 35.14 13.38 19.23
N GLY A 525 35.07 12.91 17.98
CA GLY A 525 33.94 12.08 17.53
C GLY A 525 34.26 10.70 16.97
N GLY A 526 35.35 10.04 17.36
CA GLY A 526 35.45 8.56 17.22
C GLY A 526 36.75 8.04 16.63
N TYR A 527 37.49 7.29 17.48
CA TYR A 527 38.86 6.75 17.36
C TYR A 527 39.96 7.80 17.08
N ASN A 528 40.91 7.93 18.02
CA ASN A 528 42.12 8.77 17.93
C ASN A 528 41.93 10.30 17.79
N SER A 529 40.92 10.88 18.44
CA SER A 529 40.83 12.35 18.66
C SER A 529 40.42 13.22 17.46
N GLU A 530 39.91 12.63 16.37
CA GLU A 530 39.50 13.40 15.18
C GLU A 530 37.99 13.75 15.16
N TYR A 531 37.66 14.90 14.56
CA TYR A 531 36.29 15.35 14.33
C TYR A 531 35.62 14.51 13.24
N LEU A 532 34.28 14.43 13.28
CA LEU A 532 33.54 14.03 12.07
C LEU A 532 33.87 15.01 10.93
N SER A 533 34.03 14.51 9.71
CA SER A 533 34.40 15.33 8.55
C SER A 533 33.39 16.46 8.28
N ILE A 534 32.10 16.20 8.52
CA ILE A 534 31.04 17.21 8.42
C ILE A 534 31.12 18.30 9.50
N SER A 535 31.89 18.05 10.56
CA SER A 535 32.08 18.90 11.74
C SER A 535 33.44 19.62 11.77
N ALA A 536 34.32 19.42 10.78
CA ALA A 536 35.68 19.95 10.80
C ALA A 536 35.78 21.47 11.06
N GLU A 537 34.81 22.26 10.57
CA GLU A 537 34.75 23.71 10.77
C GLU A 537 34.60 24.13 12.24
N LEU A 538 34.14 23.23 13.13
CA LEU A 538 34.06 23.51 14.57
C LEU A 538 35.44 23.65 15.22
N HIS A 539 36.45 22.96 14.69
CA HIS A 539 37.80 22.98 15.24
C HIS A 539 38.42 24.38 15.17
N ASP A 540 38.31 25.05 14.02
CA ASP A 540 38.96 26.34 13.77
C ASP A 540 38.05 27.55 14.08
N ALA A 541 36.76 27.31 14.32
CA ALA A 541 35.82 28.38 14.63
C ALA A 541 36.13 29.02 16.00
N THR A 542 36.27 30.35 16.00
CA THR A 542 36.41 31.16 17.24
C THR A 542 35.06 31.60 17.80
N GLN A 543 34.02 31.63 16.96
CA GLN A 543 32.65 31.97 17.32
C GLN A 543 31.68 31.16 16.45
N TRP A 544 30.48 30.92 16.95
CA TRP A 544 29.43 30.20 16.24
C TRP A 544 28.22 31.10 15.96
N ASP A 545 28.47 32.15 15.17
CA ASP A 545 27.50 33.19 14.82
C ASP A 545 26.57 32.78 13.65
N GLU A 546 25.65 33.67 13.27
CA GLU A 546 24.72 33.45 12.16
C GLU A 546 25.45 33.18 10.82
N GLN A 547 26.62 33.78 10.61
CA GLN A 547 27.40 33.61 9.38
C GLN A 547 28.13 32.26 9.34
N ALA A 548 28.64 31.78 10.47
CA ALA A 548 29.24 30.46 10.61
C ALA A 548 28.20 29.37 10.34
N ILE A 549 27.03 29.48 10.96
CA ILE A 549 25.90 28.56 10.74
C ILE A 549 25.47 28.57 9.27
N ALA A 550 25.28 29.74 8.66
CA ALA A 550 24.85 29.85 7.27
C ALA A 550 25.88 29.27 6.28
N ARG A 551 27.18 29.55 6.48
CA ARG A 551 28.26 29.02 5.63
C ARG A 551 28.35 27.50 5.71
N ARG A 552 28.32 26.94 6.93
CA ARG A 552 28.29 25.49 7.14
C ARG A 552 27.05 24.87 6.49
N GLY A 553 25.88 25.47 6.68
CA GLY A 553 24.63 25.02 6.07
C GLY A 553 24.72 24.95 4.54
N ALA A 554 25.27 25.98 3.89
CA ALA A 554 25.48 26.00 2.45
C ALA A 554 26.41 24.87 1.98
N ARG A 555 27.58 24.70 2.62
CA ARG A 555 28.52 23.61 2.31
C ARG A 555 27.87 22.24 2.44
N LEU A 556 27.15 21.99 3.53
CA LEU A 556 26.49 20.69 3.75
C LEU A 556 25.34 20.45 2.76
N ALA A 557 24.61 21.51 2.37
CA ALA A 557 23.60 21.40 1.32
C ALA A 557 24.22 21.06 -0.05
N ASP A 558 25.37 21.65 -0.37
CA ASP A 558 26.11 21.34 -1.61
C ASP A 558 26.71 19.93 -1.60
N LEU A 559 27.12 19.43 -0.42
CA LEU A 559 27.51 18.03 -0.23
C LEU A 559 26.31 17.09 -0.40
N ALA A 560 25.14 17.44 0.14
CA ALA A 560 23.92 16.64 0.00
C ALA A 560 23.51 16.43 -1.46
N LEU A 561 23.75 17.41 -2.34
CA LEU A 561 23.53 17.28 -3.78
C LEU A 561 24.42 16.22 -4.44
N GLN A 562 25.58 15.92 -3.84
CA GLN A 562 26.51 14.88 -4.30
C GLN A 562 26.20 13.51 -3.69
N VAL A 563 25.63 13.46 -2.48
CA VAL A 563 25.20 12.21 -1.85
C VAL A 563 23.94 11.67 -2.51
N TRP A 564 22.91 12.51 -2.62
CA TRP A 564 21.65 12.16 -3.26
C TRP A 564 21.56 12.87 -4.61
N THR A 565 22.33 12.40 -5.58
CA THR A 565 22.35 12.99 -6.94
C THR A 565 21.02 12.82 -7.65
N SER A 566 20.64 13.76 -8.49
CA SER A 566 19.56 13.52 -9.46
C SER A 566 19.99 12.40 -10.42
N PRO A 567 19.11 11.46 -10.79
CA PRO A 567 19.40 10.45 -11.77
C PRO A 567 19.88 11.08 -13.08
N THR A 568 20.71 10.35 -13.82
CA THR A 568 21.12 10.68 -15.18
C THR A 568 20.58 9.62 -16.12
N ALA A 569 20.09 10.03 -17.28
CA ALA A 569 19.61 9.13 -18.31
C ALA A 569 20.11 9.59 -19.69
N GLY A 570 20.43 8.63 -20.56
CA GLY A 570 20.85 8.91 -21.92
C GLY A 570 19.78 9.66 -22.73
N GLU A 571 20.20 10.51 -23.68
CA GLU A 571 19.29 11.30 -24.52
C GLU A 571 18.32 10.42 -25.32
N GLN A 572 18.76 9.24 -25.78
CA GLN A 572 17.91 8.30 -26.50
C GLN A 572 16.75 7.77 -25.63
N ALA A 573 17.02 7.31 -24.41
CA ALA A 573 15.98 6.83 -23.49
C ALA A 573 14.97 7.94 -23.16
N MET A 574 15.45 9.17 -22.94
CA MET A 574 14.61 10.35 -22.72
C MET A 574 13.74 10.69 -23.93
N GLN A 575 14.27 10.60 -25.16
CA GLN A 575 13.51 10.82 -26.39
C GLN A 575 12.47 9.73 -26.64
N THR A 576 12.81 8.46 -26.44
CA THR A 576 11.89 7.32 -26.57
C THR A 576 10.71 7.44 -25.61
N LEU A 577 10.94 7.84 -24.37
CA LEU A 577 9.85 8.06 -23.41
C LEU A 577 9.02 9.29 -23.75
N ARG A 578 9.63 10.39 -24.21
CA ARG A 578 8.88 11.58 -24.66
C ARG A 578 7.97 11.24 -25.85
N SER A 579 8.46 10.49 -26.84
CA SER A 579 7.65 10.07 -28.00
C SER A 579 6.57 9.05 -27.64
N ARG A 580 6.85 8.11 -26.74
CA ARG A 580 5.83 7.18 -26.18
C ARG A 580 4.76 7.93 -25.39
N ASN A 581 5.13 8.90 -24.55
CA ASN A 581 4.16 9.72 -23.80
C ASN A 581 3.32 10.61 -24.72
N LEU A 582 3.91 11.16 -25.80
CA LEU A 582 3.18 11.92 -26.82
C LEU A 582 2.16 11.03 -27.53
N SER A 583 2.56 9.83 -27.97
CA SER A 583 1.67 8.90 -28.70
C SER A 583 0.62 8.20 -27.82
N GLN A 584 0.94 7.87 -26.56
CA GLN A 584 -0.03 7.37 -25.58
C GLN A 584 -0.99 8.48 -25.16
N GLY A 585 -0.48 9.69 -24.98
CA GLY A 585 -1.27 10.90 -24.87
C GLY A 585 -2.26 11.00 -26.03
N GLU A 586 -1.79 11.02 -27.27
CA GLU A 586 -2.66 11.09 -28.46
C GLU A 586 -3.70 9.95 -28.54
N ARG A 587 -3.36 8.72 -28.12
CA ARG A 587 -4.30 7.58 -28.09
C ARG A 587 -5.36 7.65 -26.99
N GLU A 588 -5.01 8.06 -25.77
CA GLU A 588 -5.96 8.26 -24.67
C GLU A 588 -6.78 9.57 -24.82
N GLN A 589 -6.21 10.57 -25.48
CA GLN A 589 -6.78 11.92 -25.69
C GLN A 589 -7.83 11.98 -26.81
N ASN A 590 -7.88 10.97 -27.69
CA ASN A 590 -8.82 10.88 -28.83
C ASN A 590 -10.07 10.01 -28.57
N ALA A 591 -10.36 9.62 -27.33
CA ALA A 591 -11.54 8.82 -27.01
C ALA A 591 -12.86 9.62 -27.13
N VAL A 592 -13.70 9.26 -28.11
CA VAL A 592 -15.07 9.80 -28.30
C VAL A 592 -16.04 9.08 -27.36
N ASP A 593 -16.90 9.83 -26.66
CA ASP A 593 -17.96 9.27 -25.82
C ASP A 593 -19.30 9.11 -26.59
N PHE A 594 -20.28 8.44 -25.97
CA PHE A 594 -21.52 8.07 -26.66
C PHE A 594 -22.38 9.30 -26.98
N ALA A 595 -22.39 10.30 -26.09
CA ALA A 595 -23.12 11.52 -26.29
C ALA A 595 -22.53 12.35 -27.44
N ASP A 596 -21.22 12.26 -27.68
CA ASP A 596 -20.55 12.93 -28.79
C ASP A 596 -20.92 12.33 -30.16
N LEU A 597 -21.14 11.01 -30.25
CA LEU A 597 -21.72 10.38 -31.46
C LEU A 597 -23.12 10.94 -31.75
N CYS A 598 -23.93 11.13 -30.70
CA CYS A 598 -25.28 11.67 -30.82
C CYS A 598 -25.29 13.17 -31.20
N LYS A 599 -24.42 13.98 -30.61
CA LYS A 599 -24.29 15.42 -30.92
C LYS A 599 -23.95 15.67 -32.39
N ARG A 600 -23.19 14.76 -33.00
CA ARG A 600 -22.73 14.87 -34.39
C ARG A 600 -23.72 14.30 -35.41
N GLY A 601 -24.85 13.75 -34.95
CA GLY A 601 -25.85 13.12 -35.81
C GLY A 601 -25.38 11.79 -36.43
N ILE A 602 -24.30 11.19 -35.91
CA ILE A 602 -23.86 9.84 -36.28
C ILE A 602 -24.82 8.80 -35.66
N LEU A 603 -25.25 9.08 -34.44
CA LEU A 603 -26.40 8.44 -33.81
C LEU A 603 -27.51 9.47 -33.63
N THR A 604 -28.75 9.10 -33.90
CA THR A 604 -29.92 9.96 -33.72
C THR A 604 -30.87 9.37 -32.68
N ALA A 605 -31.65 10.24 -32.04
CA ALA A 605 -32.65 9.79 -31.08
C ALA A 605 -33.65 8.86 -31.76
N GLY A 606 -33.85 7.67 -31.19
CA GLY A 606 -34.64 6.60 -31.80
C GLY A 606 -33.82 5.51 -32.49
N ASP A 607 -32.52 5.70 -32.71
CA ASP A 607 -31.64 4.66 -33.25
C ASP A 607 -31.63 3.44 -32.33
N MET A 608 -31.70 2.24 -32.94
CA MET A 608 -31.71 0.98 -32.20
C MET A 608 -30.30 0.38 -32.15
N LEU A 609 -29.89 0.00 -30.95
CA LEU A 609 -28.67 -0.74 -30.67
C LEU A 609 -29.02 -2.18 -30.35
N GLU A 610 -28.33 -3.13 -30.97
CA GLU A 610 -28.49 -4.55 -30.71
C GLU A 610 -27.15 -5.20 -30.37
N SER A 611 -27.20 -6.25 -29.54
CA SER A 611 -26.05 -7.07 -29.22
C SER A 611 -26.45 -8.54 -29.13
N ARG A 612 -25.59 -9.43 -29.63
CA ARG A 612 -25.71 -10.90 -29.52
C ARG A 612 -24.44 -11.52 -28.93
N TYR A 613 -23.71 -10.76 -28.13
CA TYR A 613 -22.38 -11.13 -27.67
C TYR A 613 -22.44 -12.27 -26.64
N ALA A 614 -21.64 -13.32 -26.86
CA ALA A 614 -21.54 -14.49 -25.97
C ALA A 614 -22.91 -15.14 -25.64
N GLY A 615 -23.86 -15.12 -26.59
CA GLY A 615 -25.18 -15.72 -26.43
C GLY A 615 -26.23 -14.84 -25.72
N VAL A 616 -25.84 -13.64 -25.25
CA VAL A 616 -26.72 -12.65 -24.62
C VAL A 616 -27.36 -11.77 -25.69
N ILE A 617 -28.68 -11.74 -25.78
CA ILE A 617 -29.44 -10.93 -26.74
C ILE A 617 -30.01 -9.69 -26.05
N ALA A 618 -29.37 -8.55 -26.30
CA ALA A 618 -29.75 -7.27 -25.71
C ALA A 618 -30.15 -6.24 -26.78
N THR A 619 -31.16 -5.43 -26.49
CA THR A 619 -31.55 -4.28 -27.31
C THR A 619 -31.63 -3.00 -26.48
N ALA A 620 -31.28 -1.89 -27.10
CA ALA A 620 -31.35 -0.56 -26.52
C ALA A 620 -31.73 0.49 -27.57
N THR A 621 -32.17 1.66 -27.12
CA THR A 621 -32.53 2.80 -27.98
C THR A 621 -31.78 4.05 -27.54
N VAL A 622 -31.39 4.87 -28.50
CA VAL A 622 -30.77 6.17 -28.24
C VAL A 622 -31.86 7.17 -27.84
N THR A 623 -31.70 7.83 -26.70
CA THR A 623 -32.68 8.79 -26.17
C THR A 623 -32.45 10.21 -26.67
N GLU A 624 -33.48 11.07 -26.56
CA GLU A 624 -33.40 12.50 -26.94
C GLU A 624 -32.32 13.27 -26.18
N ASP A 625 -32.05 12.88 -24.93
CA ASP A 625 -31.00 13.43 -24.08
C ASP A 625 -29.63 12.73 -24.28
N ARG A 626 -29.47 11.99 -25.39
CA ARG A 626 -28.19 11.43 -25.87
C ARG A 626 -27.60 10.33 -24.98
N ARG A 627 -28.48 9.51 -24.41
CA ARG A 627 -28.15 8.38 -23.55
C ARG A 627 -28.68 7.07 -24.15
N ILE A 628 -28.36 5.95 -23.51
CA ILE A 628 -28.76 4.62 -23.94
C ILE A 628 -29.88 4.14 -23.03
N ARG A 629 -31.06 3.86 -23.59
CA ARG A 629 -32.19 3.27 -22.87
C ARG A 629 -32.32 1.80 -23.23
N LEU A 630 -32.20 0.92 -22.23
CA LEU A 630 -32.46 -0.51 -22.39
C LEU A 630 -33.96 -0.78 -22.57
N SER A 631 -34.30 -1.96 -23.08
CA SER A 631 -35.69 -2.42 -23.26
C SER A 631 -36.52 -2.43 -21.97
N ASN A 632 -35.87 -2.53 -20.81
CA ASN A 632 -36.52 -2.45 -19.49
C ASN A 632 -36.75 -1.01 -18.97
N GLY A 633 -36.37 0.00 -19.76
CA GLY A 633 -36.57 1.42 -19.45
C GLY A 633 -35.41 2.11 -18.70
N GLU A 634 -34.41 1.37 -18.23
CA GLU A 634 -33.23 1.95 -17.56
C GLU A 634 -32.34 2.73 -18.55
N ILE A 635 -31.78 3.86 -18.09
CA ILE A 635 -30.99 4.79 -18.92
C ILE A 635 -29.54 4.86 -18.44
N PHE A 636 -28.59 4.84 -19.38
CA PHE A 636 -27.16 4.78 -19.12
C PHE A 636 -26.38 5.80 -19.95
N ASP A 637 -25.36 6.39 -19.34
CA ASP A 637 -24.45 7.34 -20.00
C ASP A 637 -23.32 6.65 -20.80
N SER A 638 -23.10 5.35 -20.58
CA SER A 638 -22.02 4.60 -21.24
C SER A 638 -22.51 3.28 -21.88
N PRO A 639 -21.99 2.92 -23.06
CA PRO A 639 -22.30 1.64 -23.71
C PRO A 639 -21.97 0.44 -22.82
N SER A 640 -20.84 0.49 -22.10
CA SER A 640 -20.39 -0.60 -21.22
C SER A 640 -21.31 -0.76 -20.01
N GLY A 641 -21.80 0.33 -19.45
CA GLY A 641 -22.78 0.30 -18.36
C GLY A 641 -24.11 -0.31 -18.81
N ALA A 642 -24.60 0.11 -19.98
CA ALA A 642 -25.82 -0.43 -20.57
C ALA A 642 -25.71 -1.94 -20.83
N PHE A 643 -24.60 -2.41 -21.42
CA PHE A 643 -24.45 -3.84 -21.72
C PHE A 643 -24.25 -4.70 -20.48
N ARG A 644 -23.48 -4.21 -19.48
CA ARG A 644 -23.32 -4.89 -18.18
C ARG A 644 -24.69 -5.12 -17.54
N ARG A 645 -25.57 -4.11 -17.55
CA ARG A 645 -26.93 -4.25 -17.02
C ARG A 645 -27.77 -5.22 -17.85
N ALA A 646 -27.74 -5.11 -19.17
CA ALA A 646 -28.48 -6.02 -20.04
C ALA A 646 -28.08 -7.50 -19.82
N ARG A 647 -26.79 -7.78 -19.71
CA ARG A 647 -26.26 -9.10 -19.38
C ARG A 647 -26.71 -9.57 -18.00
N MET A 648 -26.64 -8.70 -16.98
CA MET A 648 -27.10 -9.05 -15.63
C MET A 648 -28.58 -9.46 -15.63
N LEU A 649 -29.43 -8.79 -16.42
CA LEU A 649 -30.85 -9.11 -16.53
C LEU A 649 -31.10 -10.47 -17.21
N GLU A 650 -30.25 -10.86 -18.15
CA GLU A 650 -30.42 -12.09 -18.93
C GLU A 650 -29.75 -13.31 -18.28
N THR A 651 -28.58 -13.13 -17.67
CA THR A 651 -27.75 -14.23 -17.14
C THR A 651 -27.57 -14.22 -15.62
N GLY A 652 -27.98 -13.16 -14.93
CA GLY A 652 -27.72 -12.96 -13.50
C GLY A 652 -26.27 -12.62 -13.14
N GLU A 653 -25.37 -12.53 -14.13
CA GLU A 653 -23.94 -12.27 -13.90
C GLU A 653 -23.60 -10.78 -14.00
N ASP A 654 -23.00 -10.23 -12.95
CA ASP A 654 -22.53 -8.84 -12.92
C ASP A 654 -21.09 -8.69 -13.45
N LYS A 655 -20.91 -8.96 -14.76
CA LYS A 655 -19.59 -8.93 -15.43
C LYS A 655 -19.49 -7.75 -16.41
N GLN A 656 -18.45 -6.93 -16.24
CA GLN A 656 -18.19 -5.81 -17.15
C GLN A 656 -17.60 -6.31 -18.47
N VAL A 657 -18.20 -5.88 -19.58
CA VAL A 657 -17.75 -6.13 -20.96
C VAL A 657 -17.65 -4.78 -21.67
N ASN A 658 -16.74 -4.67 -22.64
CA ASN A 658 -16.59 -3.44 -23.41
C ASN A 658 -17.82 -3.21 -24.30
N GLY A 659 -18.70 -2.29 -23.88
CA GLY A 659 -19.94 -1.96 -24.58
C GLY A 659 -19.72 -1.45 -26.00
N TRP A 660 -18.58 -0.79 -26.24
CA TRP A 660 -18.25 -0.20 -27.54
C TRP A 660 -18.11 -1.24 -28.65
N THR A 661 -17.62 -2.43 -28.32
CA THR A 661 -17.37 -3.50 -29.30
C THR A 661 -18.55 -4.46 -29.44
N VAL A 662 -19.52 -4.42 -28.52
CA VAL A 662 -20.62 -5.41 -28.46
C VAL A 662 -21.95 -4.83 -28.92
N TRP A 663 -22.18 -3.53 -28.75
CA TRP A 663 -23.36 -2.86 -29.30
C TRP A 663 -23.15 -2.56 -30.77
N LYS A 664 -24.15 -2.91 -31.58
CA LYS A 664 -24.21 -2.67 -33.01
C LYS A 664 -25.42 -1.82 -33.37
N VAL A 665 -25.25 -0.93 -34.33
CA VAL A 665 -26.35 -0.22 -34.99
C VAL A 665 -26.97 -1.09 -36.08
N ALA A 666 -28.13 -0.67 -36.61
CA ALA A 666 -28.92 -1.45 -37.57
C ALA A 666 -28.18 -1.84 -38.88
N ASP A 667 -27.13 -1.10 -39.26
CA ASP A 667 -26.29 -1.41 -40.42
C ASP A 667 -25.19 -2.46 -40.14
N GLY A 668 -25.12 -2.95 -38.90
CA GLY A 668 -24.18 -3.98 -38.44
C GLY A 668 -22.85 -3.45 -37.89
N GLY A 669 -22.59 -2.14 -38.01
CA GLY A 669 -21.40 -1.49 -37.46
C GLY A 669 -21.43 -1.42 -35.93
N THR A 670 -20.27 -1.60 -35.30
CA THR A 670 -20.12 -1.44 -33.85
C THR A 670 -20.01 0.03 -33.45
N LEU A 671 -20.36 0.35 -32.21
CA LEU A 671 -20.14 1.70 -31.68
C LEU A 671 -18.65 2.10 -31.69
N ASP A 672 -17.74 1.14 -31.57
CA ASP A 672 -16.30 1.39 -31.66
C ASP A 672 -15.88 1.79 -33.08
N GLU A 673 -16.41 1.14 -34.11
CA GLU A 673 -16.17 1.53 -35.51
C GLU A 673 -16.73 2.92 -35.83
N LEU A 674 -17.96 3.22 -35.37
CA LEU A 674 -18.56 4.57 -35.51
C LEU A 674 -17.72 5.65 -34.83
N ARG A 675 -17.14 5.33 -33.66
CA ARG A 675 -16.22 6.20 -32.95
C ARG A 675 -14.93 6.45 -33.72
N GLN A 676 -14.36 5.43 -34.36
CA GLN A 676 -13.11 5.55 -35.11
C GLN A 676 -13.24 6.36 -36.41
N VAL A 677 -14.42 6.37 -37.04
CA VAL A 677 -14.68 7.15 -38.27
C VAL A 677 -14.88 8.65 -37.98
N SER A 678 -15.20 9.02 -36.74
CA SER A 678 -15.47 10.40 -36.32
C SER A 678 -14.19 11.19 -35.96
N ASN A 679 -13.36 11.53 -36.95
CA ASN A 679 -12.24 12.45 -36.76
C ASN A 679 -12.72 13.83 -36.24
N ASN A 680 -12.66 14.12 -34.92
CA ASN A 680 -12.27 15.43 -34.34
C ASN A 680 -12.57 15.59 -32.84
N ILE A 681 -11.82 16.48 -32.19
CA ILE A 681 -11.77 16.84 -30.76
C ILE A 681 -12.84 17.91 -30.39
N SER A 682 -13.34 17.96 -29.14
CA SER A 682 -14.22 19.05 -28.64
C SER A 682 -13.55 20.43 -28.74
N LEU A 683 -14.29 21.50 -29.10
CA LEU A 683 -13.74 22.86 -29.31
C LEU A 683 -12.98 23.42 -28.10
N ARG A 684 -13.41 23.14 -26.85
CA ARG A 684 -12.66 23.53 -25.63
C ARG A 684 -11.30 22.83 -25.55
N ARG A 685 -11.29 21.53 -25.85
CA ARG A 685 -10.08 20.72 -25.86
C ARG A 685 -9.14 21.15 -26.99
N SER A 686 -9.70 21.47 -28.16
CA SER A 686 -8.97 22.04 -29.29
C SER A 686 -8.30 23.36 -28.91
N PHE A 687 -9.05 24.26 -28.27
CA PHE A 687 -8.54 25.55 -27.81
C PHE A 687 -7.40 25.38 -26.79
N TRP A 688 -7.61 24.62 -25.71
CA TRP A 688 -6.58 24.45 -24.68
C TRP A 688 -5.32 23.75 -25.22
N ASN A 689 -5.47 22.74 -26.07
CA ASN A 689 -4.33 22.04 -26.66
C ASN A 689 -3.58 22.92 -27.66
N GLY A 690 -4.30 23.73 -28.45
CA GLY A 690 -3.69 24.70 -29.33
C GLY A 690 -2.94 25.79 -28.56
N LEU A 691 -3.52 26.28 -27.46
CA LEU A 691 -2.87 27.21 -26.56
C LEU A 691 -1.59 26.62 -25.95
N TYR A 692 -1.61 25.37 -25.47
CA TYR A 692 -0.40 24.74 -24.92
C TYR A 692 0.70 24.61 -25.97
N LYS A 693 0.36 24.20 -27.19
CA LYS A 693 1.31 24.10 -28.30
C LYS A 693 1.89 25.47 -28.64
N TYR A 694 1.05 26.49 -28.72
CA TYR A 694 1.48 27.86 -29.00
C TYR A 694 2.35 28.42 -27.86
N ALA A 695 1.95 28.23 -26.60
CA ALA A 695 2.71 28.69 -25.44
C ALA A 695 4.06 27.95 -25.31
N ALA A 696 4.15 26.68 -25.71
CA ALA A 696 5.41 25.93 -25.74
C ALA A 696 6.39 26.46 -26.79
N THR A 697 5.93 27.15 -27.85
CA THR A 697 6.82 27.80 -28.83
C THR A 697 7.29 29.18 -28.37
N ARG A 698 6.82 29.68 -27.22
CA ARG A 698 7.14 31.00 -26.66
C ARG A 698 8.17 30.88 -25.52
N PRO A 699 9.46 31.20 -25.75
CA PRO A 699 10.50 31.03 -24.73
C PRO A 699 10.29 31.87 -23.47
N ASP A 700 9.72 33.06 -23.63
CA ASP A 700 9.33 33.96 -22.55
C ASP A 700 8.24 33.36 -21.65
N PHE A 701 7.24 32.70 -22.26
CA PHE A 701 6.20 31.99 -21.52
C PHE A 701 6.75 30.76 -20.78
N VAL A 702 7.55 29.93 -21.46
CA VAL A 702 8.16 28.72 -20.89
C VAL A 702 9.10 29.07 -19.73
N ALA A 703 9.83 30.18 -19.80
CA ALA A 703 10.68 30.64 -18.70
C ALA A 703 9.89 30.97 -17.42
N VAL A 704 8.66 31.46 -17.56
CA VAL A 704 7.80 31.86 -16.43
C VAL A 704 6.98 30.69 -15.89
N TYR A 705 6.33 29.93 -16.77
CA TYR A 705 5.33 28.93 -16.39
C TYR A 705 5.74 27.47 -16.61
N GLY A 706 6.93 27.23 -17.17
CA GLY A 706 7.37 25.92 -17.64
C GLY A 706 6.70 25.53 -18.96
N ASP A 707 7.21 24.47 -19.60
CA ASP A 707 6.65 23.96 -20.87
C ASP A 707 5.25 23.35 -20.65
N PRO A 708 4.17 23.96 -21.20
CA PRO A 708 2.82 23.47 -20.98
C PRO A 708 2.45 22.31 -21.93
N SER A 709 3.30 21.91 -22.87
CA SER A 709 3.00 20.84 -23.85
C SER A 709 2.71 19.49 -23.20
N GLY A 710 3.25 19.24 -22.00
CA GLY A 710 2.99 18.06 -21.19
C GLY A 710 1.76 18.15 -20.28
N ARG A 711 1.03 19.28 -20.27
CA ARG A 711 -0.19 19.42 -19.46
C ARG A 711 -1.28 18.50 -20.00
N LYS A 712 -2.10 17.96 -19.09
CA LYS A 712 -3.30 17.19 -19.48
C LYS A 712 -4.25 18.09 -20.27
N THR A 713 -4.80 17.54 -21.37
CA THR A 713 -5.86 18.20 -22.14
C THR A 713 -6.98 18.63 -21.20
N ASN A 714 -7.29 19.93 -21.20
CA ASN A 714 -8.35 20.51 -20.39
C ASN A 714 -9.66 20.55 -21.19
N SER A 715 -10.80 20.26 -20.56
CA SER A 715 -12.14 20.41 -21.15
C SER A 715 -13.03 21.40 -20.39
N ASP A 716 -12.51 21.96 -19.30
CA ASP A 716 -13.20 22.96 -18.50
C ASP A 716 -13.18 24.33 -19.20
N THR A 717 -13.96 25.25 -18.66
CA THR A 717 -14.05 26.63 -19.15
C THR A 717 -12.89 27.50 -18.65
N TRP A 718 -12.00 26.97 -17.82
CA TRP A 718 -10.92 27.72 -17.21
C TRP A 718 -9.71 26.83 -16.93
N ILE A 719 -8.54 27.44 -16.71
CA ILE A 719 -7.31 26.78 -16.29
C ILE A 719 -6.45 27.72 -15.46
N SER A 720 -5.75 27.18 -14.47
CA SER A 720 -4.75 27.92 -13.72
C SER A 720 -3.33 27.73 -14.25
N PHE A 721 -2.59 28.82 -14.33
CA PHE A 721 -1.14 28.87 -14.56
C PHE A 721 -0.47 29.34 -13.27
N GLY A 722 -0.52 28.48 -12.24
CA GLY A 722 -0.05 28.81 -10.90
C GLY A 722 1.36 29.42 -10.84
N VAL A 723 1.52 30.40 -9.94
CA VAL A 723 2.75 31.20 -9.75
C VAL A 723 3.61 30.78 -8.56
N GLY A 724 3.29 29.63 -7.95
CA GLY A 724 3.96 29.15 -6.74
C GLY A 724 3.48 29.80 -5.43
N SER A 725 2.45 30.64 -5.49
CA SER A 725 1.78 31.24 -4.32
C SER A 725 0.58 30.40 -3.87
N GLY A 726 0.29 30.43 -2.57
CA GLY A 726 -0.94 29.86 -1.99
C GLY A 726 -2.11 30.86 -1.88
N PHE A 727 -1.91 32.13 -2.23
CA PHE A 727 -2.90 33.19 -2.03
C PHE A 727 -3.39 33.86 -3.32
N CYS A 728 -2.70 33.66 -4.45
CA CYS A 728 -3.02 34.26 -5.74
C CYS A 728 -2.65 33.33 -6.92
N HIS A 729 -3.51 33.25 -7.93
CA HIS A 729 -3.33 32.40 -9.12
C HIS A 729 -3.69 33.16 -10.41
N PRO A 730 -2.80 33.20 -11.43
CA PRO A 730 -3.18 33.65 -12.75
C PRO A 730 -3.89 32.54 -13.51
N ASP A 731 -5.08 32.85 -13.97
CA ASP A 731 -5.98 31.92 -14.62
C ASP A 731 -6.34 32.43 -16.02
N GLY A 732 -6.59 31.50 -16.93
CA GLY A 732 -7.17 31.75 -18.24
C GLY A 732 -8.55 31.10 -18.32
N ALA A 733 -9.53 31.77 -18.90
CA ALA A 733 -10.85 31.20 -19.12
C ALA A 733 -11.35 31.42 -20.55
N LEU A 734 -12.26 30.56 -21.00
CA LEU A 734 -13.03 30.76 -22.22
C LEU A 734 -14.51 30.49 -22.02
N ASN A 735 -15.32 31.30 -22.67
CA ASN A 735 -16.75 31.11 -22.81
C ASN A 735 -17.10 31.04 -24.30
N ILE A 736 -17.26 29.81 -24.79
CA ILE A 736 -17.59 29.53 -26.19
C ILE A 736 -18.98 30.05 -26.56
N ARG A 737 -19.95 29.99 -25.63
CA ARG A 737 -21.33 30.36 -25.92
C ARG A 737 -21.47 31.86 -26.19
N ASP A 738 -20.75 32.64 -25.41
CA ASP A 738 -20.82 34.10 -25.44
C ASP A 738 -19.64 34.72 -26.20
N GLY A 739 -18.76 33.89 -26.78
CA GLY A 739 -17.71 34.31 -27.71
C GLY A 739 -16.60 35.15 -27.08
N TYR A 740 -16.07 34.75 -25.91
CA TYR A 740 -14.96 35.48 -25.29
C TYR A 740 -13.98 34.60 -24.53
N ILE A 741 -12.79 35.14 -24.29
CA ILE A 741 -11.75 34.63 -23.39
C ILE A 741 -11.40 35.65 -22.32
N THR A 742 -10.86 35.20 -21.20
CA THR A 742 -10.36 36.06 -20.13
C THR A 742 -9.01 35.60 -19.62
N VAL A 743 -8.25 36.54 -19.09
CA VAL A 743 -7.15 36.28 -18.16
C VAL A 743 -7.46 36.98 -16.85
N ASP A 744 -7.16 36.35 -15.73
CA ASP A 744 -7.44 36.93 -14.42
C ASP A 744 -6.40 36.56 -13.37
N LEU A 745 -6.30 37.38 -12.33
CA LEU A 745 -5.66 37.05 -11.07
C LEU A 745 -6.73 36.77 -10.03
N TYR A 746 -6.78 35.51 -9.61
CA TYR A 746 -7.69 34.99 -8.61
C TYR A 746 -7.05 35.04 -7.21
N PHE A 747 -7.70 35.71 -6.26
CA PHE A 747 -7.22 35.89 -4.88
C PHE A 747 -8.09 35.17 -3.86
N ILE A 748 -7.42 34.39 -3.01
CA ILE A 748 -8.03 33.72 -1.83
C ILE A 748 -7.79 34.56 -0.56
N ASP A 749 -6.75 35.40 -0.56
CA ASP A 749 -6.39 36.28 0.56
C ASP A 749 -6.86 37.72 0.30
N THR A 750 -7.78 38.21 1.15
CA THR A 750 -8.33 39.56 1.04
C THR A 750 -7.27 40.64 1.26
N PHE A 751 -6.31 40.43 2.15
CA PHE A 751 -5.30 41.43 2.48
C PHE A 751 -4.38 41.69 1.29
N GLN A 752 -3.94 40.63 0.61
CA GLN A 752 -3.11 40.74 -0.60
C GLN A 752 -3.88 41.38 -1.76
N TYR A 753 -5.17 41.06 -1.91
CA TYR A 753 -6.02 41.71 -2.90
C TYR A 753 -6.16 43.21 -2.65
N THR A 754 -6.43 43.62 -1.40
CA THR A 754 -6.57 45.04 -1.03
C THR A 754 -5.26 45.81 -1.25
N LYS A 755 -4.11 45.17 -1.00
CA LYS A 755 -2.78 45.75 -1.32
C LYS A 755 -2.65 46.02 -2.83
N LEU A 756 -3.04 45.07 -3.68
CA LEU A 756 -3.02 45.25 -5.14
C LEU A 756 -4.01 46.32 -5.60
N TYR A 757 -5.21 46.33 -5.02
CA TYR A 757 -6.26 47.33 -5.31
C TYR A 757 -5.79 48.75 -4.96
N GLY A 758 -4.98 48.92 -3.92
CA GLY A 758 -4.33 50.21 -3.62
C GLY A 758 -3.36 50.70 -4.71
N MET A 759 -2.94 49.83 -5.64
CA MET A 759 -2.06 50.11 -6.78
C MET A 759 -2.82 50.16 -8.11
N LYS A 760 -4.16 50.28 -8.08
CA LYS A 760 -5.07 50.18 -9.24
C LYS A 760 -4.59 50.94 -10.47
N ASP A 761 -4.25 52.23 -10.36
CA ASP A 761 -3.79 53.04 -11.49
C ASP A 761 -2.50 52.51 -12.15
N SER A 762 -1.62 51.85 -11.38
CA SER A 762 -0.40 51.24 -11.92
C SER A 762 -0.70 49.92 -12.61
N VAL A 763 -1.61 49.13 -12.04
CA VAL A 763 -2.03 47.84 -12.59
C VAL A 763 -2.85 48.04 -13.87
N GLU A 764 -3.76 49.01 -13.90
CA GLU A 764 -4.54 49.34 -15.11
C GLU A 764 -3.65 49.85 -16.25
N ARG A 765 -2.58 50.59 -15.94
CA ARG A 765 -1.56 50.97 -16.94
C ARG A 765 -0.80 49.78 -17.51
N MET A 766 -0.59 48.72 -16.73
CA MET A 766 0.05 47.49 -17.23
C MET A 766 -0.91 46.68 -18.10
N LEU A 767 -2.20 46.68 -17.75
CA LEU A 767 -3.24 45.92 -18.45
C LEU A 767 -3.83 46.65 -19.67
N SER A 768 -3.55 47.95 -19.85
CA SER A 768 -4.18 48.77 -20.89
C SER A 768 -3.98 48.26 -22.32
N ALA A 769 -2.92 47.50 -22.58
CA ALA A 769 -2.66 46.87 -23.88
C ALA A 769 -3.51 45.63 -24.14
N LEU A 770 -4.11 45.03 -23.10
CA LEU A 770 -4.91 43.81 -23.19
C LEU A 770 -6.41 44.11 -23.25
N GLY A 771 -6.86 45.17 -22.58
CA GLY A 771 -8.27 45.59 -22.54
C GLY A 771 -8.63 46.31 -21.24
N GLU A 772 -9.92 46.53 -21.03
CA GLU A 772 -10.44 47.13 -19.80
C GLU A 772 -10.38 46.12 -18.64
N ALA A 773 -9.75 46.53 -17.54
CA ALA A 773 -9.63 45.70 -16.34
C ALA A 773 -10.90 45.81 -15.48
N THR A 774 -11.45 44.67 -15.10
CA THR A 774 -12.58 44.57 -14.17
C THR A 774 -12.08 44.09 -12.82
N TRP A 775 -12.47 44.82 -11.77
CA TRP A 775 -12.11 44.54 -10.38
C TRP A 775 -13.35 44.15 -9.57
N ASP A 776 -13.20 43.19 -8.67
CA ASP A 776 -14.12 43.05 -7.56
C ASP A 776 -13.91 44.16 -6.52
N GLU A 777 -14.98 44.58 -5.85
CA GLU A 777 -14.85 45.52 -4.72
C GLU A 777 -14.16 44.82 -3.53
N PRO A 778 -13.16 45.43 -2.87
CA PRO A 778 -12.44 44.80 -1.76
C PRO A 778 -13.36 44.32 -0.63
N GLU A 779 -14.40 45.11 -0.34
CA GLU A 779 -15.40 44.86 0.72
C GLU A 779 -16.57 43.99 0.25
N ALA A 780 -16.53 43.45 -0.97
CA ALA A 780 -17.58 42.55 -1.45
C ALA A 780 -17.66 41.29 -0.58
N ASP A 781 -18.88 40.86 -0.25
CA ASP A 781 -19.17 39.60 0.46
C ASP A 781 -18.99 38.39 -0.49
N LYS A 782 -17.74 38.19 -0.91
CA LYS A 782 -17.28 37.08 -1.74
C LYS A 782 -16.15 36.37 -1.02
N LYS A 783 -16.11 35.05 -1.17
CA LYS A 783 -15.00 34.24 -0.62
C LYS A 783 -13.66 34.55 -1.30
N ASN A 784 -13.70 34.96 -2.57
CA ASN A 784 -12.54 35.23 -3.41
C ASN A 784 -12.76 36.52 -4.22
N ARG A 785 -11.68 37.12 -4.71
CA ARG A 785 -11.72 38.34 -5.53
C ARG A 785 -10.92 38.17 -6.81
N HIS A 786 -11.38 38.80 -7.88
CA HIS A 786 -10.73 38.77 -9.18
C HIS A 786 -10.29 40.16 -9.63
N LEU A 787 -9.18 40.16 -10.36
CA LEU A 787 -8.82 41.18 -11.33
C LEU A 787 -8.80 40.48 -12.68
N LEU A 788 -9.71 40.84 -13.60
CA LEU A 788 -9.82 40.15 -14.88
C LEU A 788 -9.81 41.14 -16.05
N VAL A 789 -9.32 40.66 -17.19
CA VAL A 789 -9.46 41.34 -18.49
C VAL A 789 -10.14 40.38 -19.45
N ARG A 790 -11.06 40.89 -20.27
CA ARG A 790 -11.83 40.12 -21.25
C ARG A 790 -11.43 40.51 -22.68
N HIS A 791 -11.45 39.52 -23.56
CA HIS A 791 -11.30 39.71 -25.00
C HIS A 791 -12.32 38.86 -25.77
N ASP A 792 -13.05 39.48 -26.67
CA ASP A 792 -14.04 38.79 -27.50
C ASP A 792 -13.34 38.02 -28.62
N VAL A 793 -13.78 36.79 -28.89
CA VAL A 793 -13.16 35.85 -29.84
C VAL A 793 -14.25 35.16 -30.65
N ASP A 794 -14.09 35.16 -31.97
CA ASP A 794 -14.85 34.28 -32.84
C ASP A 794 -14.19 32.89 -32.90
N PHE A 795 -14.82 31.91 -32.25
CA PHE A 795 -14.31 30.54 -32.22
C PHE A 795 -14.59 29.75 -33.52
N SER A 796 -15.09 30.38 -34.57
CA SER A 796 -15.27 29.76 -35.89
C SER A 796 -14.09 29.97 -36.84
N ASP A 797 -13.17 30.88 -36.52
CA ASP A 797 -11.97 31.21 -37.30
C ASP A 797 -10.66 30.65 -36.68
N GLY A 798 -9.51 30.98 -37.27
CA GLY A 798 -8.20 30.55 -36.78
C GLY A 798 -7.89 31.05 -35.37
N MET A 799 -7.58 30.14 -34.44
CA MET A 799 -7.42 30.44 -33.01
C MET A 799 -6.08 31.10 -32.61
N THR A 800 -5.20 31.37 -33.57
CA THR A 800 -3.84 31.87 -33.31
C THR A 800 -3.83 33.20 -32.57
N GLU A 801 -4.72 34.12 -32.93
CA GLU A 801 -4.83 35.44 -32.28
C GLU A 801 -5.30 35.29 -30.82
N ALA A 802 -6.26 34.39 -30.58
CA ALA A 802 -6.75 34.08 -29.25
C ALA A 802 -5.66 33.43 -28.37
N TYR A 803 -4.81 32.56 -28.95
CA TYR A 803 -3.68 31.97 -28.25
C TYR A 803 -2.63 33.02 -27.89
N GLN A 804 -2.31 33.91 -28.83
CA GLN A 804 -1.39 35.01 -28.61
C GLN A 804 -1.88 35.92 -27.48
N TRP A 805 -3.12 36.39 -27.58
CA TRP A 805 -3.71 37.29 -26.59
C TRP A 805 -3.73 36.68 -25.18
N MET A 806 -4.12 35.41 -25.04
CA MET A 806 -4.16 34.75 -23.73
C MET A 806 -2.75 34.51 -23.16
N THR A 807 -1.79 34.13 -24.01
CA THR A 807 -0.39 33.92 -23.60
C THR A 807 0.24 35.23 -23.12
N ASP A 808 0.07 36.31 -23.88
CA ASP A 808 0.56 37.64 -23.52
C ASP A 808 -0.16 38.15 -22.25
N GLY A 809 -1.47 37.92 -22.15
CA GLY A 809 -2.27 38.26 -20.98
C GLY A 809 -1.78 37.60 -19.70
N LEU A 810 -1.50 36.31 -19.74
CA LEU A 810 -0.97 35.55 -18.59
C LEU A 810 0.44 36.03 -18.18
N LEU A 811 1.27 36.47 -19.11
CA LEU A 811 2.59 37.06 -18.80
C LEU A 811 2.48 38.43 -18.13
N VAL A 812 1.52 39.26 -18.56
CA VAL A 812 1.24 40.53 -17.89
C VAL A 812 0.66 40.28 -16.51
N MET A 813 -0.25 39.31 -16.34
CA MET A 813 -0.79 38.94 -15.03
C MET A 813 0.32 38.45 -14.07
N ARG A 814 1.34 37.74 -14.58
CA ARG A 814 2.54 37.43 -13.78
C ARG A 814 3.24 38.71 -13.32
N SER A 815 3.46 39.65 -14.22
CA SER A 815 4.14 40.91 -13.90
C SER A 815 3.34 41.75 -12.89
N VAL A 816 2.00 41.71 -12.95
CA VAL A 816 1.12 42.33 -11.95
C VAL A 816 1.26 41.62 -10.60
N TYR A 817 1.32 40.28 -10.58
CA TYR A 817 1.58 39.51 -9.37
C TYR A 817 2.94 39.86 -8.74
N ASP A 818 3.98 40.11 -9.54
CA ASP A 818 5.31 40.48 -9.06
C ASP A 818 5.35 41.85 -8.34
N LEU A 819 4.31 42.68 -8.42
CA LEU A 819 4.17 43.88 -7.59
C LEU A 819 3.84 43.58 -6.12
N LEU A 820 3.36 42.37 -5.83
CA LEU A 820 2.95 41.96 -4.49
C LEU A 820 4.06 41.28 -3.69
N VAL A 821 4.99 40.63 -4.40
CA VAL A 821 6.22 40.00 -3.89
C VAL A 821 7.27 41.08 -3.64
#